data_AF-A0A7C5L4F8-F1
#
_entry.id   AF-A0A7C5L4F8-F1
#
_cell.length_a   1.000
_cell.length_b   1.000
_cell.length_c   1.000
_cell.angle_alpha   90.00
_cell.angle_beta   90.00
_cell.angle_gamma   90.00
#
_symmetry.space_group_name_H-M   'P 1'
#
loop_
_entity.id
_entity.type
_entity.pdbx_description
1 polymer ?
#
loop_
_entity_poly.entity_id
_entity_poly.type
_entity_poly.pdbx_seq_one_letter_code
_entity_poly.pdbx_strand_id
1 'polypeptide(L)'
;MAKPKPKEAILLVVHPLAYQGARRFADWEELVDLLRERLRRTAIELPGSTRLLLLFSFNHPRTALACVTEIFSAIKRRFPRDKHPDAPLPVQIIVHVRRRDGGGEPFLDPNADLWTRLAPGAMHVTSALRYRWEALMADENLPPHHFEQAAPGLFRLEIAEGATITAPRLFPHRHLLHKGSHKPCFYCGMRQHPPGACPSRQLPPQAYALSILGHLPVGEIGDRLHQALSDPKPHIARIKAGVQPQDLRHDANLAVYVGYFDCFRIFQPRFLMAAAFTPGSRWTVACSERLKIDNHNLHLGLDCLRVGNHGRAEELFEKEYGKTAGKHAFALIGLALTALERGRTQDMATYLDRARSMAQTEKERIYAGLLLGRYYLLVAPDYYKAKETAELVRKTRPDCPDSRYLDILVEVQKRVEPHTLEALRKLLRDEPEFFLTAMLDPFLTPVEGFVEEMQHGLLADLQQRADHALGEAKGACEDLAGWLPADDDRLAEQRRTVASLEEERQQHSYYGLLEVESIANGVTQGCQRIVREVLAERRKRLRETIDRYDKLLAYWKQYPYPMFFRRCVHLLHESRTLLTEAQAALEQEKGKEFRRAGELIDQAARLLDAFADKEGAMRWLQAALESGRIFGLRLLGCEIAVGLASVLLFALAPYLPLPNGLARLADDPVLRRQT
;
A
#
# COMPACT_ATOMS: atom_id res chain seq x y z
N MET A 1 -0.19 -18.13 14.77
CA MET A 1 1.05 -17.42 14.38
C MET A 1 2.22 -18.00 15.17
N ALA A 2 3.10 -18.77 14.53
CA ALA A 2 4.31 -19.26 15.18
C ALA A 2 5.21 -18.06 15.53
N LYS A 3 5.74 -18.01 16.76
CA LYS A 3 6.78 -17.02 17.11
C LYS A 3 7.89 -17.13 16.07
N PRO A 4 8.35 -16.03 15.45
CA PRO A 4 9.47 -16.08 14.53
C PRO A 4 10.67 -16.70 15.26
N LYS A 5 11.24 -17.77 14.69
CA LYS A 5 12.50 -18.33 15.20
C LYS A 5 13.52 -17.18 15.22
N PRO A 6 14.28 -17.00 16.31
CA PRO A 6 15.29 -15.94 16.35
C PRO A 6 16.27 -16.15 15.20
N LYS A 7 16.43 -15.13 14.35
CA LYS A 7 17.47 -15.13 13.31
C LYS A 7 18.82 -15.36 14.00
N GLU A 8 19.56 -16.30 13.47
CA GLU A 8 20.85 -16.68 14.03
C GLU A 8 21.92 -15.73 13.54
N ALA A 9 22.73 -15.24 14.46
CA ALA A 9 23.82 -14.34 14.13
C ALA A 9 25.01 -15.14 13.58
N ILE A 10 25.51 -14.74 12.43
CA ILE A 10 26.74 -15.26 11.84
C ILE A 10 27.89 -14.35 12.27
N LEU A 11 28.87 -14.93 12.94
CA LEU A 11 30.09 -14.26 13.33
C LEU A 11 31.16 -14.46 12.25
N LEU A 12 31.62 -13.36 11.66
CA LEU A 12 32.83 -13.28 10.86
C LEU A 12 33.97 -12.81 11.76
N VAL A 13 35.02 -13.62 11.84
CA VAL A 13 36.26 -13.32 12.53
C VAL A 13 37.35 -13.15 11.49
N VAL A 14 38.01 -11.99 11.48
CA VAL A 14 39.17 -11.74 10.62
C VAL A 14 40.37 -11.42 11.50
N HIS A 15 41.43 -12.20 11.35
CA HIS A 15 42.70 -12.05 12.06
C HIS A 15 43.77 -11.50 11.09
N PRO A 16 44.09 -10.20 11.13
CA PRO A 16 45.11 -9.61 10.26
C PRO A 16 46.53 -10.03 10.72
N LEU A 17 47.34 -10.54 9.80
CA LEU A 17 48.70 -11.03 10.10
C LEU A 17 49.71 -9.88 10.01
N ALA A 18 49.83 -9.08 11.06
CA ALA A 18 50.61 -7.84 11.07
C ALA A 18 52.02 -7.96 10.48
N TYR A 19 52.80 -8.97 10.89
CA TYR A 19 54.16 -9.19 10.38
C TYR A 19 54.19 -9.50 8.87
N GLN A 20 53.30 -10.38 8.40
CA GLN A 20 53.23 -10.73 6.97
C GLN A 20 52.66 -9.59 6.14
N GLY A 21 51.73 -8.83 6.71
CA GLY A 21 51.13 -7.64 6.14
C GLY A 21 52.15 -6.53 5.90
N ALA A 22 52.86 -6.11 6.94
CA ALA A 22 53.88 -5.06 6.86
C ALA A 22 55.04 -5.40 5.92
N ARG A 23 55.37 -6.69 5.74
CA ARG A 23 56.38 -7.12 4.75
C ARG A 23 55.88 -7.05 3.30
N ARG A 24 54.58 -7.12 3.08
CA ARG A 24 53.96 -7.20 1.74
C ARG A 24 53.32 -5.87 1.29
N PHE A 25 52.92 -5.02 2.23
CA PHE A 25 52.24 -3.75 1.98
C PHE A 25 52.89 -2.66 2.82
N ALA A 26 53.33 -1.58 2.18
CA ALA A 26 53.87 -0.41 2.87
C ALA A 26 52.82 0.24 3.78
N ASP A 27 51.58 0.34 3.29
CA ASP A 27 50.45 0.95 3.99
C ASP A 27 49.54 -0.11 4.66
N TRP A 28 50.15 -1.10 5.34
CA TRP A 28 49.41 -2.20 5.95
C TRP A 28 48.31 -1.74 6.93
N GLU A 29 48.61 -0.74 7.76
CA GLU A 29 47.63 -0.19 8.71
C GLU A 29 46.44 0.46 7.99
N GLU A 30 46.66 1.20 6.90
CA GLU A 30 45.58 1.78 6.08
C GLU A 30 44.71 0.68 5.47
N LEU A 31 45.33 -0.43 5.05
CA LEU A 31 44.59 -1.59 4.51
C LEU A 31 43.69 -2.22 5.58
N VAL A 32 44.18 -2.40 6.81
CA VAL A 32 43.39 -2.96 7.92
C VAL A 32 42.24 -2.02 8.29
N ASP A 33 42.49 -0.72 8.34
CA ASP A 33 41.44 0.28 8.61
C ASP A 33 40.40 0.30 7.46
N LEU A 34 40.83 0.18 6.20
CA LEU A 34 39.92 0.06 5.05
C LEU A 34 39.08 -1.22 5.08
N LEU A 35 39.68 -2.36 5.47
CA LEU A 35 38.99 -3.63 5.65
C LEU A 35 37.89 -3.49 6.72
N ARG A 36 38.24 -2.95 7.88
CA ARG A 36 37.31 -2.71 8.99
C ARG A 36 36.18 -1.78 8.57
N GLU A 37 36.49 -0.69 7.88
CA GLU A 37 35.50 0.28 7.39
C GLU A 37 34.53 -0.35 6.38
N ARG A 38 35.01 -1.17 5.45
CA ARG A 38 34.12 -1.84 4.49
C ARG A 38 33.23 -2.89 5.14
N LEU A 39 33.74 -3.64 6.12
CA LEU A 39 32.94 -4.61 6.86
C LEU A 39 31.79 -3.94 7.63
N ARG A 40 32.04 -2.78 8.27
CA ARG A 40 31.01 -2.01 8.99
C ARG A 40 29.81 -1.59 8.15
N ARG A 41 29.94 -1.52 6.83
CA ARG A 41 28.84 -1.16 5.92
C ARG A 41 27.75 -2.21 5.80
N THR A 42 28.09 -3.45 6.15
CA THR A 42 27.25 -4.63 5.92
C THR A 42 27.04 -5.47 7.18
N ALA A 43 27.82 -5.22 8.24
CA ALA A 43 27.80 -5.99 9.47
C ALA A 43 28.04 -5.15 10.71
N ILE A 44 27.51 -5.63 11.84
CA ILE A 44 27.64 -4.96 13.14
C ILE A 44 28.97 -5.37 13.74
N GLU A 45 29.82 -4.39 14.02
CA GLU A 45 31.06 -4.64 14.75
C GLU A 45 30.77 -4.95 16.23
N LEU A 46 31.38 -6.02 16.76
CA LEU A 46 31.17 -6.44 18.13
C LEU A 46 32.10 -5.72 19.13
N PRO A 47 31.68 -5.52 20.40
CA PRO A 47 32.46 -4.80 21.42
C PRO A 47 33.86 -5.36 21.74
N GLY A 48 34.18 -6.59 21.34
CA GLY A 48 35.51 -7.21 21.49
C GLY A 48 36.42 -7.09 20.26
N SER A 49 35.98 -6.40 19.20
CA SER A 49 36.74 -6.22 17.96
C SER A 49 37.96 -5.31 18.17
N THR A 50 39.14 -5.79 17.81
CA THR A 50 40.43 -5.08 17.91
C THR A 50 41.15 -5.07 16.57
N ARG A 51 42.28 -4.36 16.44
CA ARG A 51 43.11 -4.41 15.22
C ARG A 51 43.74 -5.79 14.97
N LEU A 52 43.96 -6.57 16.02
CA LEU A 52 44.46 -7.94 15.92
C LEU A 52 43.35 -8.92 15.56
N LEU A 53 42.11 -8.64 15.98
CA LEU A 53 40.98 -9.53 15.77
C LEU A 53 39.72 -8.74 15.49
N LEU A 54 39.32 -8.70 14.22
CA LEU A 54 38.12 -8.02 13.76
C LEU A 54 36.91 -8.95 13.90
N LEU A 55 35.89 -8.49 14.64
CA LEU A 55 34.69 -9.28 14.94
C LEU A 55 33.43 -8.61 14.39
N PHE A 56 32.77 -9.26 13.44
CA PHE A 56 31.60 -8.73 12.74
C PHE A 56 30.42 -9.71 12.75
N SER A 57 29.24 -9.20 13.07
CA SER A 57 27.99 -9.97 13.08
C SER A 57 27.18 -9.69 11.82
N PHE A 58 26.87 -10.76 11.09
CA PHE A 58 26.02 -10.80 9.91
C PHE A 58 24.73 -11.55 10.23
N ASN A 59 23.68 -11.32 9.43
CA ASN A 59 22.41 -12.04 9.55
C ASN A 59 22.37 -13.31 8.71
N HIS A 60 23.33 -13.51 7.79
CA HIS A 60 23.37 -14.66 6.89
C HIS A 60 24.80 -15.05 6.47
N PRO A 61 25.12 -16.35 6.29
CA PRO A 61 26.45 -16.79 5.87
C PRO A 61 26.79 -16.30 4.46
N ARG A 62 25.83 -16.32 3.52
CA ARG A 62 26.04 -15.82 2.15
C ARG A 62 26.55 -14.39 2.15
N THR A 63 25.92 -13.50 2.93
CA THR A 63 26.28 -12.09 3.00
C THR A 63 27.68 -11.90 3.58
N ALA A 64 28.04 -12.66 4.62
CA ALA A 64 29.39 -12.62 5.19
C ALA A 64 30.45 -13.02 4.15
N LEU A 65 30.20 -14.11 3.42
CA LEU A 65 31.12 -14.61 2.39
C LEU A 65 31.24 -13.65 1.22
N ALA A 66 30.12 -13.18 0.68
CA ALA A 66 30.07 -12.20 -0.40
C ALA A 66 30.82 -10.91 -0.05
N CYS A 67 30.61 -10.41 1.17
CA CYS A 67 31.26 -9.20 1.65
C CYS A 67 32.79 -9.38 1.68
N VAL A 68 33.28 -10.49 2.24
CA VAL A 68 34.71 -10.81 2.28
C VAL A 68 35.30 -10.93 0.88
N THR A 69 34.67 -11.67 -0.03
CA THR A 69 35.16 -11.86 -1.40
C THR A 69 35.21 -10.55 -2.19
N GLU A 70 34.19 -9.70 -2.03
CA GLU A 70 34.12 -8.38 -2.68
C GLU A 70 35.18 -7.41 -2.11
N ILE A 71 35.34 -7.36 -0.79
CA ILE A 71 36.37 -6.53 -0.13
C ILE A 71 37.76 -6.96 -0.59
N PHE A 72 38.02 -8.26 -0.62
CA PHE A 72 39.33 -8.78 -1.01
C PHE A 72 39.65 -8.46 -2.46
N SER A 73 38.67 -8.62 -3.35
CA SER A 73 38.79 -8.24 -4.75
C SER A 73 39.08 -6.74 -4.90
N ALA A 74 38.42 -5.88 -4.12
CA ALA A 74 38.64 -4.44 -4.14
C ALA A 74 40.02 -4.04 -3.58
N ILE A 75 40.47 -4.67 -2.49
CA ILE A 75 41.80 -4.44 -1.90
C ILE A 75 42.89 -4.83 -2.89
N LYS A 76 42.77 -5.99 -3.55
CA LYS A 76 43.72 -6.44 -4.59
C LYS A 76 43.86 -5.45 -5.74
N ARG A 77 42.77 -4.76 -6.13
CA ARG A 77 42.79 -3.73 -7.19
C ARG A 77 43.44 -2.41 -6.74
N ARG A 78 43.20 -1.99 -5.48
CA ARG A 78 43.69 -0.70 -4.95
C ARG A 78 45.15 -0.75 -4.53
N PHE A 79 45.60 -1.89 -4.02
CA PHE A 79 46.98 -2.10 -3.56
C PHE A 79 47.64 -3.17 -4.45
N PRO A 80 48.01 -2.83 -5.70
CA PRO A 80 48.74 -3.74 -6.57
C PRO A 80 50.05 -4.15 -5.90
N ARG A 81 50.37 -5.45 -5.97
CA ARG A 81 51.47 -6.05 -5.22
C ARG A 81 52.72 -6.09 -6.09
N ASP A 82 53.75 -5.36 -5.71
CA ASP A 82 54.98 -5.25 -6.51
C ASP A 82 55.81 -6.53 -6.60
N LYS A 83 55.66 -7.47 -5.65
CA LYS A 83 56.55 -8.65 -5.53
C LYS A 83 55.87 -10.02 -5.67
N HIS A 84 54.57 -10.13 -5.40
CA HIS A 84 53.82 -11.39 -5.50
C HIS A 84 52.33 -11.13 -5.83
N PRO A 85 51.96 -11.00 -7.12
CA PRO A 85 50.59 -10.72 -7.52
C PRO A 85 49.60 -11.81 -7.05
N ASP A 86 50.01 -13.08 -7.04
CA ASP A 86 49.13 -14.23 -6.75
C ASP A 86 49.09 -14.65 -5.27
N ALA A 87 49.89 -14.04 -4.38
CA ALA A 87 49.93 -14.45 -2.98
C ALA A 87 48.58 -14.22 -2.27
N PRO A 88 48.16 -15.05 -1.30
CA PRO A 88 46.95 -14.76 -0.53
C PRO A 88 47.10 -13.45 0.28
N LEU A 89 45.98 -12.77 0.56
CA LEU A 89 45.98 -11.65 1.51
C LEU A 89 46.43 -12.18 2.89
N PRO A 90 47.29 -11.44 3.63
CA PRO A 90 47.83 -11.89 4.91
C PRO A 90 46.79 -11.67 6.03
N VAL A 91 45.64 -12.32 5.89
CA VAL A 91 44.52 -12.30 6.82
C VAL A 91 43.98 -13.72 6.95
N GLN A 92 43.58 -14.12 8.14
CA GLN A 92 42.93 -15.42 8.38
C GLN A 92 41.46 -15.19 8.73
N ILE A 93 40.59 -16.07 8.25
CA ILE A 93 39.14 -15.82 8.29
C ILE A 93 38.44 -17.05 8.82
N ILE A 94 37.56 -16.84 9.80
CA ILE A 94 36.65 -17.86 10.33
C ILE A 94 35.21 -17.33 10.26
N VAL A 95 34.31 -18.16 9.77
CA VAL A 95 32.86 -17.93 9.78
C VAL A 95 32.19 -18.93 10.73
N HIS A 96 31.36 -18.41 11.63
CA HIS A 96 30.78 -19.17 12.73
C HIS A 96 29.29 -18.83 12.93
N VAL A 97 28.49 -19.81 13.34
CA VAL A 97 27.10 -19.58 13.79
C VAL A 97 27.11 -19.37 15.29
N ARG A 98 26.81 -18.14 15.72
CA ARG A 98 26.87 -17.76 17.14
C ARG A 98 25.76 -18.44 17.92
N ARG A 99 26.12 -19.09 19.03
CA ARG A 99 25.15 -19.61 20.01
C ARG A 99 24.76 -18.51 21.01
N ARG A 100 23.52 -18.53 21.53
CA ARG A 100 23.06 -17.55 22.53
C ARG A 100 23.87 -17.58 23.82
N ASP A 101 24.45 -18.75 24.13
CA ASP A 101 25.11 -19.03 25.41
C ASP A 101 26.64 -19.19 25.25
N GLY A 102 27.18 -18.94 24.05
CA GLY A 102 28.57 -19.21 23.69
C GLY A 102 29.48 -18.01 23.85
N GLY A 103 30.36 -18.06 24.86
CA GLY A 103 31.59 -17.29 24.94
C GLY A 103 32.68 -18.22 25.42
N GLY A 104 33.55 -18.66 24.51
CA GLY A 104 34.61 -19.61 24.86
C GLY A 104 35.25 -20.31 23.66
N GLU A 105 34.91 -19.89 22.44
CA GLU A 105 35.52 -20.44 21.26
C GLU A 105 36.99 -20.00 21.18
N PRO A 106 37.93 -20.94 20.94
CA PRO A 106 39.37 -20.64 20.97
C PRO A 106 39.78 -19.61 19.91
N PHE A 107 39.01 -19.45 18.83
CA PHE A 107 39.27 -18.43 17.82
C PHE A 107 38.99 -16.99 18.28
N LEU A 108 38.36 -16.77 19.44
CA LEU A 108 38.16 -15.42 19.96
C LEU A 108 39.41 -14.87 20.66
N ASP A 109 40.40 -15.72 20.94
CA ASP A 109 41.72 -15.30 21.41
C ASP A 109 42.67 -15.15 20.20
N PRO A 110 43.22 -13.96 19.92
CA PRO A 110 44.18 -13.75 18.82
C PRO A 110 45.48 -14.55 19.00
N ASN A 111 45.80 -15.00 20.22
CA ASN A 111 47.02 -15.76 20.51
C ASN A 111 46.79 -17.28 20.50
N ALA A 112 45.59 -17.75 20.20
CA ALA A 112 45.32 -19.19 20.17
C ALA A 112 46.17 -19.91 19.12
N ASP A 113 46.73 -21.07 19.49
CA ASP A 113 47.56 -21.92 18.61
C ASP A 113 46.87 -22.29 17.29
N LEU A 114 45.54 -22.35 17.33
CA LEU A 114 44.67 -22.50 16.18
C LEU A 114 45.09 -21.59 15.01
N TRP A 115 45.36 -20.31 15.26
CA TRP A 115 45.63 -19.33 14.20
C TRP A 115 46.90 -19.69 13.43
N THR A 116 47.88 -20.33 14.06
CA THR A 116 49.11 -20.76 13.39
C THR A 116 48.86 -21.85 12.34
N ARG A 117 47.75 -22.58 12.43
CA ARG A 117 47.39 -23.70 11.54
C ARG A 117 46.56 -23.28 10.33
N LEU A 118 46.05 -22.04 10.30
CA LEU A 118 45.15 -21.57 9.24
C LEU A 118 45.92 -20.95 8.07
N ALA A 119 45.55 -21.33 6.85
CA ALA A 119 46.12 -20.75 5.64
C ALA A 119 45.69 -19.27 5.49
N PRO A 120 46.62 -18.32 5.25
CA PRO A 120 46.26 -16.94 4.95
C PRO A 120 45.39 -16.85 3.70
N GLY A 121 44.41 -15.94 3.71
CA GLY A 121 43.49 -15.67 2.61
C GLY A 121 42.41 -16.73 2.39
N ALA A 122 42.50 -17.89 3.04
CA ALA A 122 41.48 -18.93 2.96
C ALA A 122 40.34 -18.68 3.96
N MET A 123 39.11 -18.97 3.54
CA MET A 123 37.93 -18.91 4.38
C MET A 123 37.75 -20.23 5.12
N HIS A 124 37.63 -20.17 6.44
CA HIS A 124 37.37 -21.34 7.27
C HIS A 124 35.99 -21.24 7.91
N VAL A 125 35.33 -22.38 8.06
CA VAL A 125 34.00 -22.54 8.59
C VAL A 125 34.06 -23.48 9.79
N THR A 126 33.47 -23.07 10.90
CA THR A 126 33.39 -23.92 12.10
C THR A 126 32.45 -25.11 11.90
N SER A 127 32.64 -26.17 12.66
CA SER A 127 31.74 -27.34 12.66
C SER A 127 30.29 -26.95 12.89
N ALA A 128 30.05 -26.00 13.80
CA ALA A 128 28.71 -25.49 14.09
C ALA A 128 28.01 -24.90 12.85
N LEU A 129 28.75 -24.18 12.00
CA LEU A 129 28.21 -23.66 10.75
C LEU A 129 28.13 -24.76 9.67
N ARG A 130 29.14 -25.64 9.55
CA ARG A 130 29.14 -26.75 8.58
C ARG A 130 27.92 -27.65 8.74
N TYR A 131 27.58 -28.07 9.97
CA TYR A 131 26.42 -28.93 10.22
C TYR A 131 25.08 -28.30 9.83
N ARG A 132 25.06 -26.99 9.63
CA ARG A 132 23.85 -26.21 9.35
C ARG A 132 23.89 -25.58 7.96
N TRP A 133 24.94 -25.85 7.21
CA TRP A 133 25.23 -25.18 5.96
C TRP A 133 24.10 -25.38 4.96
N GLU A 134 23.66 -26.63 4.75
CA GLU A 134 22.56 -26.94 3.83
C GLU A 134 21.27 -26.20 4.20
N ALA A 135 20.90 -26.18 5.49
CA ALA A 135 19.69 -25.51 5.95
C ALA A 135 19.77 -23.97 5.82
N LEU A 136 20.96 -23.40 5.99
CA LEU A 136 21.18 -21.96 5.87
C LEU A 136 21.37 -21.53 4.41
N MET A 137 21.76 -22.42 3.51
CA MET A 137 22.08 -22.09 2.12
C MET A 137 21.09 -22.70 1.11
N ALA A 138 19.99 -23.30 1.57
CA ALA A 138 19.04 -24.06 0.73
C ALA A 138 18.44 -23.25 -0.43
N ASP A 139 18.13 -21.98 -0.20
CA ASP A 139 17.53 -21.08 -1.19
C ASP A 139 18.57 -20.20 -1.91
N GLU A 140 19.85 -20.46 -1.68
CA GLU A 140 20.94 -19.61 -2.14
C GLU A 140 21.65 -20.22 -3.35
N ASN A 141 21.67 -19.50 -4.47
CA ASN A 141 22.48 -19.85 -5.64
C ASN A 141 23.96 -19.62 -5.34
N LEU A 142 24.61 -20.59 -4.69
CA LEU A 142 26.04 -20.62 -4.50
C LEU A 142 26.75 -21.31 -5.67
N PRO A 143 27.97 -20.87 -6.00
CA PRO A 143 28.84 -21.66 -6.85
C PRO A 143 29.16 -23.03 -6.24
N PRO A 144 29.56 -24.02 -7.06
CA PRO A 144 30.06 -25.30 -6.56
C PRO A 144 31.19 -25.09 -5.54
N HIS A 145 31.07 -25.76 -4.39
CA HIS A 145 32.00 -25.63 -3.27
C HIS A 145 32.12 -26.94 -2.51
N HIS A 146 33.24 -27.11 -1.80
CA HIS A 146 33.46 -28.25 -0.91
C HIS A 146 34.21 -27.84 0.36
N PHE A 147 34.19 -28.73 1.35
CA PHE A 147 34.79 -28.51 2.66
C PHE A 147 35.94 -29.48 2.91
N GLU A 148 37.16 -28.94 3.01
CA GLU A 148 38.34 -29.69 3.42
C GLU A 148 38.60 -29.49 4.92
N GLN A 149 38.99 -30.53 5.64
CA GLN A 149 39.30 -30.39 7.07
C GLN A 149 40.67 -29.72 7.26
N ALA A 150 40.68 -28.52 7.85
CA ALA A 150 41.91 -27.75 8.07
C ALA A 150 42.47 -27.92 9.48
N ALA A 151 41.59 -28.01 10.48
CA ALA A 151 41.96 -28.22 11.89
C ALA A 151 40.80 -28.91 12.64
N PRO A 152 41.02 -29.43 13.87
CA PRO A 152 39.93 -29.96 14.68
C PRO A 152 38.82 -28.92 14.84
N GLY A 153 37.63 -29.26 14.34
CA GLY A 153 36.46 -28.38 14.41
C GLY A 153 36.36 -27.30 13.32
N LEU A 154 37.32 -27.20 12.40
CA LEU A 154 37.38 -26.17 11.34
C LEU A 154 37.60 -26.77 9.96
N PHE A 155 36.84 -26.24 9.00
CA PHE A 155 36.84 -26.70 7.62
C PHE A 155 37.16 -25.53 6.69
N ARG A 156 38.14 -25.69 5.81
CA ARG A 156 38.41 -24.76 4.73
C ARG A 156 37.28 -24.87 3.70
N LEU A 157 36.69 -23.73 3.36
CA LEU A 157 35.69 -23.61 2.31
C LEU A 157 36.41 -23.34 0.99
N GLU A 158 36.34 -24.29 0.07
CA GLU A 158 36.88 -24.14 -1.28
C GLU A 158 35.75 -23.93 -2.26
N ILE A 159 35.81 -22.81 -3.00
CA ILE A 159 34.85 -22.43 -4.03
C ILE A 159 35.55 -22.64 -5.37
N ALA A 160 34.82 -23.17 -6.36
CA ALA A 160 35.35 -23.41 -7.71
C ALA A 160 36.14 -22.20 -8.26
N GLU A 161 37.27 -22.47 -8.91
CA GLU A 161 38.14 -21.42 -9.44
C GLU A 161 37.40 -20.47 -10.39
N GLY A 162 37.60 -19.16 -10.19
CA GLY A 162 36.94 -18.11 -10.96
C GLY A 162 35.51 -17.76 -10.51
N ALA A 163 34.89 -18.56 -9.64
CA ALA A 163 33.57 -18.26 -9.13
C ALA A 163 33.62 -17.23 -7.98
N THR A 164 32.83 -16.16 -8.12
CA THR A 164 32.67 -15.13 -7.10
C THR A 164 31.31 -15.24 -6.42
N ILE A 165 31.29 -15.26 -5.09
CA ILE A 165 30.07 -15.06 -4.33
C ILE A 165 29.79 -13.55 -4.33
N THR A 166 28.66 -13.16 -4.91
CA THR A 166 28.17 -11.78 -4.88
C THR A 166 26.95 -11.68 -3.99
N ALA A 167 26.86 -10.58 -3.25
CA ALA A 167 25.65 -10.27 -2.51
C ALA A 167 24.55 -9.91 -3.52
N PRO A 168 23.31 -10.39 -3.33
CA PRO A 168 22.19 -9.85 -4.09
C PRO A 168 22.05 -8.38 -3.72
N ARG A 169 22.23 -7.49 -4.71
CA ARG A 169 22.11 -6.04 -4.52
C ARG A 169 20.84 -5.58 -5.22
N LEU A 170 19.92 -4.99 -4.47
CA LEU A 170 18.79 -4.28 -5.08
C LEU A 170 19.26 -3.03 -5.85
N PHE A 171 20.36 -2.42 -5.42
CA PHE A 171 20.79 -1.14 -5.97
C PHE A 171 22.32 -1.02 -6.13
N PRO A 172 22.92 -1.68 -7.14
CA PRO A 172 24.37 -1.76 -7.29
C PRO A 172 25.06 -0.40 -7.57
N HIS A 173 24.30 0.62 -7.98
CA HIS A 173 24.83 1.88 -8.52
C HIS A 173 24.76 3.09 -7.58
N ARG A 174 24.45 2.91 -6.28
CA ARG A 174 24.41 4.03 -5.29
C ARG A 174 25.70 4.86 -5.25
N HIS A 175 26.83 4.21 -5.46
CA HIS A 175 28.14 4.84 -5.46
C HIS A 175 28.31 5.96 -6.52
N LEU A 176 27.54 5.93 -7.62
CA LEU A 176 27.60 6.95 -8.66
C LEU A 176 27.22 8.35 -8.15
N LEU A 177 26.37 8.40 -7.14
CA LEU A 177 25.89 9.65 -6.52
C LEU A 177 26.99 10.37 -5.73
N HIS A 178 28.02 9.63 -5.30
CA HIS A 178 29.20 10.17 -4.61
C HIS A 178 30.33 10.55 -5.56
N LYS A 179 30.21 10.25 -6.86
CA LYS A 179 31.24 10.57 -7.83
C LYS A 179 31.34 12.10 -7.97
N GLY A 180 32.54 12.65 -7.85
CA GLY A 180 32.81 14.08 -8.03
C GLY A 180 33.67 14.68 -6.92
N SER A 181 34.25 15.85 -7.20
CA SER A 181 35.18 16.55 -6.31
C SER A 181 34.51 17.58 -5.40
N HIS A 182 33.25 17.93 -5.65
CA HIS A 182 32.55 18.92 -4.82
C HIS A 182 32.16 18.34 -3.45
N LYS A 183 31.92 19.24 -2.49
CA LYS A 183 31.17 18.90 -1.27
C LYS A 183 29.75 18.43 -1.67
N PRO A 184 29.10 17.57 -0.87
CA PRO A 184 27.73 17.16 -1.14
C PRO A 184 26.81 18.36 -1.37
N CYS A 185 26.08 18.35 -2.49
CA CYS A 185 25.16 19.42 -2.82
C CYS A 185 24.05 19.50 -1.76
N PHE A 186 23.80 20.69 -1.22
CA PHE A 186 22.73 20.88 -0.23
C PHE A 186 21.36 20.42 -0.76
N TYR A 187 21.05 20.65 -2.04
CA TYR A 187 19.74 20.36 -2.63
C TYR A 187 19.46 18.89 -2.91
N CYS A 188 20.50 18.10 -3.23
CA CYS A 188 20.30 16.75 -3.72
C CYS A 188 21.33 15.73 -3.19
N GLY A 189 22.34 16.13 -2.45
CA GLY A 189 23.38 15.24 -1.91
C GLY A 189 24.48 14.83 -2.88
N MET A 190 24.31 15.01 -4.20
CA MET A 190 25.33 14.63 -5.19
C MET A 190 26.62 15.44 -5.06
N ARG A 191 27.75 14.86 -5.46
CA ARG A 191 29.09 15.52 -5.45
C ARG A 191 29.56 16.02 -6.82
N GLN A 192 28.71 15.94 -7.83
CA GLN A 192 29.03 16.31 -9.21
C GLN A 192 28.90 17.81 -9.49
N HIS A 193 28.21 18.56 -8.64
CA HIS A 193 27.94 19.99 -8.85
C HIS A 193 27.79 20.76 -7.52
N PRO A 194 28.10 22.07 -7.50
CA PRO A 194 27.73 22.94 -6.37
C PRO A 194 26.22 23.23 -6.34
N PRO A 195 25.65 23.70 -5.21
CA PRO A 195 24.22 24.01 -5.08
C PRO A 195 23.67 24.90 -6.21
N GLY A 196 24.38 25.97 -6.57
CA GLY A 196 23.97 26.89 -7.64
C GLY A 196 23.91 26.26 -9.04
N ALA A 197 24.54 25.10 -9.26
CA ALA A 197 24.48 24.38 -10.55
C ALA A 197 23.58 23.14 -10.51
N CYS A 198 22.80 22.95 -9.43
CA CYS A 198 21.96 21.77 -9.28
C CYS A 198 20.82 21.73 -10.33
N PRO A 199 20.64 20.62 -11.07
CA PRO A 199 19.56 20.49 -12.05
C PRO A 199 18.16 20.68 -11.44
N SER A 200 17.97 20.29 -10.18
CA SER A 200 16.69 20.40 -9.49
C SER A 200 16.19 21.83 -9.33
N ARG A 201 17.05 22.85 -9.50
CA ARG A 201 16.64 24.26 -9.48
C ARG A 201 15.63 24.55 -10.58
N GLN A 202 15.81 23.94 -11.75
CA GLN A 202 14.98 24.19 -12.93
C GLN A 202 13.71 23.31 -12.97
N LEU A 203 13.54 22.39 -12.02
CA LEU A 203 12.34 21.56 -11.95
C LEU A 203 11.17 22.38 -11.42
N PRO A 204 9.99 22.33 -12.07
CA PRO A 204 8.79 22.98 -11.54
C PRO A 204 8.29 22.24 -10.28
N PRO A 205 7.50 22.91 -9.42
CA PRO A 205 6.91 22.27 -8.23
C PRO A 205 6.08 21.01 -8.52
N GLN A 206 5.47 20.94 -9.71
CA GLN A 206 4.60 19.85 -10.16
C GLN A 206 5.36 18.66 -10.75
N ALA A 207 6.65 18.81 -11.08
CA ALA A 207 7.46 17.70 -11.58
C ALA A 207 7.73 16.74 -10.41
N TYR A 208 6.96 15.64 -10.36
CA TYR A 208 7.07 14.59 -9.36
C TYR A 208 7.02 13.24 -10.05
N ALA A 209 8.15 12.55 -10.06
CA ALA A 209 8.40 11.26 -10.67
C ALA A 209 8.56 10.13 -9.66
N LEU A 210 8.60 10.41 -8.34
CA LEU A 210 8.75 9.37 -7.33
C LEU A 210 7.60 8.34 -7.34
N SER A 211 6.37 8.76 -7.64
CA SER A 211 5.26 7.82 -7.85
C SER A 211 5.48 6.91 -9.04
N ILE A 212 5.90 7.48 -10.19
CA ILE A 212 6.23 6.73 -11.41
C ILE A 212 7.35 5.72 -11.12
N LEU A 213 8.36 6.14 -10.36
CA LEU A 213 9.47 5.30 -9.94
C LEU A 213 9.01 4.09 -9.12
N GLY A 214 8.03 4.29 -8.23
CA GLY A 214 7.46 3.21 -7.41
C GLY A 214 6.78 2.10 -8.23
N HIS A 215 6.29 2.41 -9.43
CA HIS A 215 5.70 1.43 -10.35
C HIS A 215 6.71 0.78 -11.31
N LEU A 216 7.99 1.15 -11.26
CA LEU A 216 9.03 0.41 -11.97
C LEU A 216 9.46 -0.83 -11.18
N PRO A 217 9.85 -1.94 -11.86
CA PRO A 217 10.43 -3.08 -11.19
C PRO A 217 11.68 -2.65 -10.41
N VAL A 218 11.80 -3.06 -9.14
CA VAL A 218 12.85 -2.55 -8.23
C VAL A 218 14.25 -2.74 -8.81
N GLY A 219 14.51 -3.88 -9.47
CA GLY A 219 15.79 -4.17 -10.11
C GLY A 219 16.14 -3.24 -11.27
N GLU A 220 15.15 -2.75 -12.02
CA GLU A 220 15.38 -1.85 -13.16
C GLU A 220 15.76 -0.43 -12.74
N ILE A 221 15.36 0.00 -11.54
CA ILE A 221 15.60 1.37 -11.07
C ILE A 221 17.11 1.65 -10.98
N GLY A 222 17.90 0.68 -10.54
CA GLY A 222 19.36 0.76 -10.48
C GLY A 222 20.00 0.98 -11.84
N ASP A 223 19.64 0.14 -12.81
CA ASP A 223 20.21 0.17 -14.15
C ASP A 223 19.84 1.46 -14.89
N ARG A 224 18.59 1.90 -14.78
CA ARG A 224 18.11 3.16 -15.36
C ARG A 224 18.80 4.37 -14.73
N LEU A 225 19.02 4.37 -13.41
CA LEU A 225 19.78 5.44 -12.77
C LEU A 225 21.24 5.45 -13.28
N HIS A 226 21.87 4.28 -13.41
CA HIS A 226 23.22 4.17 -13.95
C HIS A 226 23.31 4.77 -15.36
N GLN A 227 22.36 4.44 -16.24
CA GLN A 227 22.29 5.02 -17.58
C GLN A 227 22.14 6.54 -17.54
N ALA A 228 21.18 7.05 -16.76
CA ALA A 228 20.91 8.48 -16.66
C ALA A 228 22.07 9.30 -16.06
N LEU A 229 22.81 8.72 -15.10
CA LEU A 229 23.98 9.38 -14.50
C LEU A 229 25.26 9.25 -15.35
N SER A 230 25.33 8.27 -16.24
CA SER A 230 26.47 8.09 -17.15
C SER A 230 26.49 9.14 -18.25
N ASP A 231 25.32 9.54 -18.77
CA ASP A 231 25.17 10.70 -19.66
C ASP A 231 24.03 11.63 -19.19
N PRO A 232 24.32 12.55 -18.24
CA PRO A 232 23.28 13.42 -17.68
C PRO A 232 22.89 14.59 -18.59
N LYS A 233 23.66 14.87 -19.66
CA LYS A 233 23.46 16.04 -20.53
C LYS A 233 22.06 16.12 -21.16
N PRO A 234 21.53 15.06 -21.81
CA PRO A 234 20.18 15.10 -22.40
C PRO A 234 19.11 15.37 -21.35
N HIS A 235 19.21 14.74 -20.17
CA HIS A 235 18.25 14.93 -19.08
C HIS A 235 18.29 16.37 -18.52
N ILE A 236 19.49 16.94 -18.33
CA ILE A 236 19.64 18.34 -17.89
C ILE A 236 19.06 19.31 -18.93
N ALA A 237 19.29 19.05 -20.23
CA ALA A 237 18.71 19.86 -21.30
C ALA A 237 17.17 19.80 -21.28
N ARG A 238 16.60 18.61 -21.10
CA ARG A 238 15.15 18.42 -21.00
C ARG A 238 14.57 19.13 -19.77
N ILE A 239 15.24 19.05 -18.62
CA ILE A 239 14.86 19.77 -17.40
C ILE A 239 14.83 21.29 -17.63
N LYS A 240 15.86 21.84 -18.28
CA LYS A 240 15.91 23.28 -18.60
C LYS A 240 14.82 23.73 -19.57
N ALA A 241 14.44 22.87 -20.51
CA ALA A 241 13.35 23.14 -21.45
C ALA A 241 11.95 23.06 -20.80
N GLY A 242 11.87 22.56 -19.57
CA GLY A 242 10.60 22.29 -18.87
C GLY A 242 10.16 20.85 -19.07
N VAL A 243 9.95 20.15 -17.95
CA VAL A 243 9.47 18.77 -17.92
C VAL A 243 7.98 18.77 -17.62
N GLN A 244 7.22 18.09 -18.47
CA GLN A 244 5.79 17.85 -18.29
C GLN A 244 5.56 16.46 -17.68
N PRO A 245 4.43 16.25 -16.97
CA PRO A 245 4.09 14.93 -16.44
C PRO A 245 4.05 13.82 -17.50
N GLN A 246 3.67 14.11 -18.75
CA GLN A 246 3.71 13.11 -19.81
C GLN A 246 5.14 12.68 -20.15
N ASP A 247 6.12 13.58 -20.12
CA ASP A 247 7.51 13.24 -20.44
C ASP A 247 8.05 12.16 -19.49
N LEU A 248 7.73 12.30 -18.21
CA LEU A 248 8.13 11.37 -17.16
C LEU A 248 7.49 9.99 -17.32
N ARG A 249 6.33 9.89 -17.99
CA ARG A 249 5.67 8.61 -18.27
C ARG A 249 6.25 7.90 -19.49
N HIS A 250 6.78 8.65 -20.47
CA HIS A 250 7.32 8.08 -21.71
C HIS A 250 8.82 7.81 -21.65
N ASP A 251 9.59 8.59 -20.88
CA ASP A 251 11.02 8.41 -20.68
C ASP A 251 11.31 8.00 -19.24
N ALA A 252 11.46 6.69 -19.04
CA ALA A 252 11.74 6.14 -17.71
C ALA A 252 13.16 6.45 -17.20
N ASN A 253 14.13 6.77 -18.07
CA ASN A 253 15.45 7.23 -17.62
C ASN A 253 15.35 8.66 -17.07
N LEU A 254 14.61 9.53 -17.75
CA LEU A 254 14.27 10.85 -17.23
C LEU A 254 13.45 10.74 -15.93
N ALA A 255 12.50 9.81 -15.86
CA ALA A 255 11.69 9.58 -14.66
C ALA A 255 12.55 9.21 -13.45
N VAL A 256 13.50 8.28 -13.61
CA VAL A 256 14.43 7.88 -12.54
C VAL A 256 15.35 9.04 -12.16
N TYR A 257 15.86 9.79 -13.15
CA TYR A 257 16.72 10.95 -12.92
C TYR A 257 16.00 12.07 -12.16
N VAL A 258 14.74 12.36 -12.51
CA VAL A 258 13.89 13.34 -11.81
C VAL A 258 13.46 12.82 -10.44
N GLY A 259 13.10 11.53 -10.35
CA GLY A 259 12.69 10.85 -9.12
C GLY A 259 13.77 10.88 -8.04
N TYR A 260 15.05 10.79 -8.44
CA TYR A 260 16.16 11.04 -7.51
C TYR A 260 16.09 12.42 -6.85
N PHE A 261 15.77 13.47 -7.60
CA PHE A 261 15.63 14.80 -7.02
C PHE A 261 14.39 14.90 -6.13
N ASP A 262 13.36 14.08 -6.33
CA ASP A 262 12.16 14.08 -5.50
C ASP A 262 12.43 13.55 -4.08
N CYS A 263 13.35 12.59 -3.92
CA CYS A 263 13.81 12.10 -2.62
C CYS A 263 14.33 13.22 -1.70
N PHE A 264 14.85 14.30 -2.27
CA PHE A 264 15.39 15.46 -1.55
C PHE A 264 14.59 16.74 -1.78
N ARG A 265 13.36 16.62 -2.30
CA ARG A 265 12.54 17.76 -2.74
C ARG A 265 12.43 18.83 -1.67
N ILE A 266 12.24 18.44 -0.40
CA ILE A 266 12.05 19.38 0.72
C ILE A 266 13.21 20.39 0.81
N PHE A 267 14.42 20.02 0.40
CA PHE A 267 15.59 20.88 0.51
C PHE A 267 15.77 21.83 -0.68
N GLN A 268 14.90 21.76 -1.71
CA GLN A 268 15.09 22.42 -3.00
C GLN A 268 14.26 23.69 -3.14
N PRO A 269 14.69 24.68 -3.97
CA PRO A 269 13.93 25.91 -4.18
C PRO A 269 12.50 25.69 -4.71
N ARG A 270 12.27 24.62 -5.49
CA ARG A 270 10.93 24.27 -5.98
C ARG A 270 9.95 23.92 -4.85
N PHE A 271 10.44 23.32 -3.77
CA PHE A 271 9.61 23.03 -2.60
C PHE A 271 9.35 24.28 -1.78
N LEU A 272 10.30 25.21 -1.70
CA LEU A 272 10.07 26.52 -1.10
C LEU A 272 8.93 27.27 -1.81
N MET A 273 8.91 27.24 -3.15
CA MET A 273 7.80 27.77 -3.94
C MET A 273 6.47 27.09 -3.56
N ALA A 274 6.44 25.77 -3.53
CA ALA A 274 5.22 25.05 -3.16
C ALA A 274 4.76 25.35 -1.73
N ALA A 275 5.66 25.23 -0.76
CA ALA A 275 5.36 25.44 0.66
C ALA A 275 4.87 26.86 0.95
N ALA A 276 5.44 27.86 0.27
CA ALA A 276 5.05 29.26 0.43
C ALA A 276 3.65 29.56 -0.14
N PHE A 277 3.26 28.93 -1.26
CA PHE A 277 2.04 29.27 -1.99
C PHE A 277 0.92 28.22 -1.91
N THR A 278 1.15 27.08 -1.27
CA THR A 278 0.10 26.14 -0.90
C THR A 278 -0.68 26.66 0.31
N PRO A 279 -2.02 26.79 0.21
CA PRO A 279 -2.86 27.18 1.33
C PRO A 279 -2.84 26.08 2.41
N GLY A 280 -2.68 26.49 3.67
CA GLY A 280 -2.66 25.57 4.81
C GLY A 280 -1.45 25.82 5.73
N SER A 281 -1.67 25.62 7.02
CA SER A 281 -0.67 25.79 8.07
C SER A 281 0.01 24.49 8.51
N ARG A 282 -0.55 23.33 8.12
CA ARG A 282 -0.04 21.99 8.46
C ARG A 282 1.09 21.58 7.52
N TRP A 283 2.02 20.78 8.05
CA TRP A 283 3.09 20.20 7.23
C TRP A 283 2.55 19.08 6.34
N THR A 284 2.70 19.25 5.04
CA THR A 284 2.45 18.23 4.02
C THR A 284 3.54 18.28 2.97
N VAL A 285 4.17 17.15 2.71
CA VAL A 285 5.18 17.03 1.65
C VAL A 285 4.49 17.01 0.27
N ALA A 286 3.26 16.49 0.20
CA ALA A 286 2.39 16.61 -0.96
C ALA A 286 2.07 18.08 -1.25
N CYS A 287 2.48 18.54 -2.44
CA CYS A 287 2.19 19.89 -2.91
C CYS A 287 0.79 19.89 -3.56
N SER A 288 -0.08 20.82 -3.18
CA SER A 288 -1.36 20.99 -3.86
C SER A 288 -1.12 21.43 -5.31
N GLU A 289 -1.85 20.86 -6.28
CA GLU A 289 -1.77 21.29 -7.68
C GLU A 289 -2.11 22.78 -7.87
N ARG A 290 -2.88 23.35 -6.93
CA ARG A 290 -3.26 24.76 -6.92
C ARG A 290 -2.32 25.56 -6.02
N LEU A 291 -1.38 26.28 -6.63
CA LEU A 291 -0.59 27.31 -5.95
C LEU A 291 -1.36 28.63 -5.99
N LYS A 292 -1.50 29.31 -4.85
CA LYS A 292 -2.08 30.65 -4.77
C LYS A 292 -0.97 31.68 -4.64
N ILE A 293 -0.58 32.28 -5.76
CA ILE A 293 0.42 33.35 -5.78
C ILE A 293 -0.24 34.63 -5.24
N ASP A 294 0.00 34.91 -3.97
CA ASP A 294 -0.53 36.07 -3.23
C ASP A 294 0.54 37.12 -2.89
N ASN A 295 1.82 36.81 -3.13
CA ASN A 295 2.96 37.68 -2.80
C ASN A 295 3.95 37.76 -3.96
N HIS A 296 3.89 38.87 -4.69
CA HIS A 296 4.66 39.08 -5.91
C HIS A 296 6.18 39.12 -5.70
N ASN A 297 6.66 39.77 -4.63
CA ASN A 297 8.10 39.87 -4.35
C ASN A 297 8.70 38.49 -4.06
N LEU A 298 8.05 37.68 -3.22
CA LEU A 298 8.50 36.33 -2.91
C LEU A 298 8.55 35.46 -4.17
N HIS A 299 7.49 35.50 -4.99
CA HIS A 299 7.41 34.73 -6.23
C HIS A 299 8.53 35.10 -7.20
N LEU A 300 8.68 36.39 -7.51
CA LEU A 300 9.75 36.88 -8.39
C LEU A 300 11.14 36.61 -7.81
N GLY A 301 11.31 36.70 -6.49
CA GLY A 301 12.56 36.39 -5.81
C GLY A 301 12.96 34.93 -6.00
N LEU A 302 11.99 34.02 -5.90
CA LEU A 302 12.20 32.59 -6.16
C LEU A 302 12.51 32.29 -7.63
N ASP A 303 11.88 33.00 -8.57
CA ASP A 303 12.23 32.90 -10.00
C ASP A 303 13.65 33.43 -10.28
N CYS A 304 14.03 34.56 -9.67
CA CYS A 304 15.39 35.09 -9.75
C CYS A 304 16.40 34.10 -9.16
N LEU A 305 16.10 33.52 -7.99
CA LEU A 305 16.91 32.49 -7.38
C LEU A 305 17.02 31.28 -8.31
N ARG A 306 15.93 30.81 -8.92
CA ARG A 306 15.92 29.68 -9.87
C ARG A 306 16.86 29.90 -11.05
N VAL A 307 16.87 31.08 -11.66
CA VAL A 307 17.73 31.38 -12.82
C VAL A 307 19.17 31.76 -12.43
N GLY A 308 19.47 31.91 -11.13
CA GLY A 308 20.79 32.31 -10.65
C GLY A 308 21.05 33.82 -10.61
N ASN A 309 20.00 34.64 -10.71
CA ASN A 309 20.11 36.08 -10.48
C ASN A 309 20.05 36.38 -8.97
N HIS A 310 21.14 36.04 -8.27
CA HIS A 310 21.19 36.11 -6.80
C HIS A 310 21.02 37.54 -6.26
N GLY A 311 21.57 38.55 -6.94
CA GLY A 311 21.47 39.95 -6.50
C GLY A 311 20.01 40.42 -6.48
N ARG A 312 19.27 40.17 -7.58
CA ARG A 312 17.85 40.54 -7.63
C ARG A 312 16.99 39.70 -6.69
N ALA A 313 17.32 38.41 -6.52
CA ALA A 313 16.62 37.53 -5.59
C ALA A 313 16.71 38.07 -4.15
N GLU A 314 17.92 38.44 -3.72
CA GLU A 314 18.20 39.00 -2.39
C GLU A 314 17.40 40.28 -2.13
N GLU A 315 17.43 41.25 -3.04
CA GLU A 315 16.63 42.49 -2.94
C GLU A 315 15.13 42.21 -2.78
N LEU A 316 14.60 41.24 -3.53
CA LEU A 316 13.17 40.91 -3.51
C LEU A 316 12.77 40.21 -2.21
N PHE A 317 13.62 39.33 -1.69
CA PHE A 317 13.38 38.68 -0.40
C PHE A 317 13.50 39.67 0.76
N GLU A 318 14.46 40.60 0.75
CA GLU A 318 14.56 41.66 1.76
C GLU A 318 13.32 42.56 1.75
N LYS A 319 12.83 42.94 0.56
CA LYS A 319 11.59 43.72 0.43
C LYS A 319 10.37 42.96 0.96
N GLU A 320 10.29 41.66 0.74
CA GLU A 320 9.20 40.85 1.29
C GLU A 320 9.32 40.71 2.80
N TYR A 321 10.53 40.49 3.31
CA TYR A 321 10.82 40.42 4.73
C TYR A 321 10.47 41.72 5.48
N GLY A 322 10.63 42.88 4.84
CA GLY A 322 10.31 44.19 5.43
C GLY A 322 8.83 44.58 5.46
N LYS A 323 7.91 43.81 4.85
CA LYS A 323 6.48 44.14 4.81
C LYS A 323 5.75 43.71 6.08
N THR A 324 4.88 44.56 6.62
CA THR A 324 4.09 44.28 7.84
C THR A 324 3.25 42.99 7.79
N ALA A 325 2.74 42.62 6.61
CA ALA A 325 1.96 41.38 6.40
C ALA A 325 2.65 40.43 5.39
N GLY A 326 3.98 40.45 5.35
CA GLY A 326 4.79 39.64 4.43
C GLY A 326 4.95 38.20 4.89
N LYS A 327 5.35 37.33 3.96
CA LYS A 327 5.72 35.92 4.26
C LYS A 327 7.15 35.84 4.81
N HIS A 328 7.37 36.43 5.99
CA HIS A 328 8.71 36.64 6.57
C HIS A 328 9.58 35.38 6.66
N ALA A 329 9.04 34.28 7.19
CA ALA A 329 9.79 33.03 7.35
C ALA A 329 10.25 32.48 5.98
N PHE A 330 9.40 32.50 4.96
CA PHE A 330 9.76 32.05 3.61
C PHE A 330 10.73 33.01 2.91
N ALA A 331 10.61 34.31 3.12
CA ALA A 331 11.57 35.29 2.61
C ALA A 331 12.97 35.06 3.21
N LEU A 332 13.06 34.80 4.52
CA LEU A 332 14.32 34.45 5.19
C LEU A 332 14.90 33.13 4.69
N ILE A 333 14.07 32.13 4.40
CA ILE A 333 14.54 30.89 3.76
C ILE A 333 15.10 31.19 2.35
N GLY A 334 14.43 32.06 1.57
CA GLY A 334 14.93 32.52 0.27
C GLY A 334 16.30 33.20 0.36
N LEU A 335 16.50 34.06 1.36
CA LEU A 335 17.80 34.67 1.67
C LEU A 335 18.84 33.62 2.05
N ALA A 336 18.48 32.63 2.86
CA ALA A 336 19.37 31.55 3.25
C ALA A 336 19.87 30.73 2.04
N LEU A 337 18.97 30.37 1.12
CA LEU A 337 19.33 29.65 -0.10
C LEU A 337 20.17 30.52 -1.06
N THR A 338 19.89 31.81 -1.12
CA THR A 338 20.70 32.77 -1.90
C THR A 338 22.12 32.88 -1.32
N ALA A 339 22.24 32.97 0.01
CA ALA A 339 23.52 32.98 0.71
C ALA A 339 24.32 31.70 0.45
N LEU A 340 23.66 30.53 0.53
CA LEU A 340 24.25 29.23 0.20
C LEU A 340 24.84 29.19 -1.21
N GLU A 341 24.05 29.59 -2.23
CA GLU A 341 24.51 29.56 -3.63
C GLU A 341 25.68 30.52 -3.89
N ARG A 342 25.78 31.60 -3.09
CA ARG A 342 26.90 32.55 -3.10
C ARG A 342 28.10 32.13 -2.22
N GLY A 343 28.05 30.96 -1.58
CA GLY A 343 29.11 30.47 -0.69
C GLY A 343 29.16 31.11 0.70
N ARG A 344 28.15 31.92 1.07
CA ARG A 344 28.02 32.55 2.39
C ARG A 344 27.33 31.61 3.37
N THR A 345 28.01 30.54 3.75
CA THR A 345 27.42 29.46 4.57
C THR A 345 27.02 29.91 5.97
N GLN A 346 27.75 30.86 6.57
CA GLN A 346 27.43 31.37 7.92
C GLN A 346 26.14 32.21 7.92
N ASP A 347 25.95 33.02 6.88
CA ASP A 347 24.74 33.82 6.70
C ASP A 347 23.52 32.91 6.53
N MET A 348 23.66 31.79 5.80
CA MET A 348 22.60 30.80 5.65
C MET A 348 22.08 30.31 7.00
N ALA A 349 22.96 29.89 7.91
CA ALA A 349 22.55 29.42 9.24
C ALA A 349 21.81 30.52 10.03
N THR A 350 22.32 31.76 9.96
CA THR A 350 21.73 32.92 10.62
C THR A 350 20.33 33.22 10.09
N TYR A 351 20.13 33.18 8.77
CA TYR A 351 18.82 33.39 8.16
C TYR A 351 17.84 32.26 8.48
N LEU A 352 18.28 31.00 8.51
CA LEU A 352 17.42 29.87 8.87
C LEU A 352 16.99 29.91 10.34
N ASP A 353 17.88 30.28 11.25
CA ASP A 353 17.54 30.42 12.67
C ASP A 353 16.54 31.56 12.92
N ARG A 354 16.72 32.68 12.21
CA ARG A 354 15.73 33.78 12.17
C ARG A 354 14.40 33.31 11.57
N ALA A 355 14.42 32.56 10.47
CA ALA A 355 13.20 32.05 9.82
C ALA A 355 12.40 31.18 10.79
N ARG A 356 13.08 30.31 11.53
CA ARG A 356 12.48 29.47 12.57
C ARG A 356 11.89 30.29 13.71
N SER A 357 12.60 31.33 14.16
CA SER A 357 12.13 32.22 15.25
C SER A 357 10.90 33.05 14.85
N MET A 358 10.77 33.38 13.56
CA MET A 358 9.65 34.14 13.01
C MET A 358 8.51 33.25 12.48
N ALA A 359 8.67 31.93 12.52
CA ALA A 359 7.69 30.99 12.01
C ALA A 359 6.39 31.02 12.84
N GLN A 360 5.30 31.38 12.18
CA GLN A 360 3.97 31.49 12.78
C GLN A 360 3.20 30.18 12.67
N THR A 361 3.44 29.41 11.61
CA THR A 361 2.74 28.16 11.32
C THR A 361 3.57 26.92 11.65
N GLU A 362 2.90 25.77 11.87
CA GLU A 362 3.56 24.46 12.00
C GLU A 362 4.47 24.18 10.80
N LYS A 363 3.93 24.38 9.59
CA LYS A 363 4.64 24.23 8.31
C LYS A 363 5.94 25.02 8.26
N GLU A 364 5.93 26.30 8.65
CA GLU A 364 7.13 27.14 8.65
C GLU A 364 8.18 26.67 9.65
N ARG A 365 7.76 26.29 10.87
CA ARG A 365 8.67 25.80 11.93
C ARG A 365 9.35 24.51 11.50
N ILE A 366 8.57 23.56 10.98
CA ILE A 366 9.06 22.28 10.48
C ILE A 366 10.01 22.52 9.30
N TYR A 367 9.63 23.39 8.35
CA TYR A 367 10.44 23.61 7.17
C TYR A 367 11.81 24.23 7.50
N ALA A 368 11.82 25.33 8.25
CA ALA A 368 13.06 25.99 8.67
C ALA A 368 13.93 25.05 9.51
N GLY A 369 13.32 24.24 10.39
CA GLY A 369 14.01 23.22 11.17
C GLY A 369 14.68 22.15 10.31
N LEU A 370 13.97 21.56 9.34
CA LEU A 370 14.53 20.55 8.45
C LEU A 370 15.70 21.10 7.62
N LEU A 371 15.58 22.32 7.09
CA LEU A 371 16.67 23.00 6.38
C LEU A 371 17.90 23.24 7.26
N LEU A 372 17.68 23.71 8.50
CA LEU A 372 18.74 24.00 9.46
C LEU A 372 19.44 22.71 9.93
N GLY A 373 18.69 21.65 10.18
CA GLY A 373 19.26 20.35 10.53
C GLY A 373 20.07 19.76 9.38
N ARG A 374 19.62 19.92 8.13
CA ARG A 374 20.42 19.53 6.95
C ARG A 374 21.67 20.39 6.77
N TYR A 375 21.61 21.68 7.10
CA TYR A 375 22.80 22.54 7.10
C TYR A 375 23.88 21.99 8.03
N TYR A 376 23.49 21.63 9.27
CA TYR A 376 24.40 21.02 10.25
C TYR A 376 24.81 19.59 9.90
N LEU A 377 24.06 18.90 9.05
CA LEU A 377 24.47 17.58 8.55
C LEU A 377 25.52 17.70 7.42
N LEU A 378 25.37 18.67 6.51
CA LEU A 378 26.10 18.67 5.23
C LEU A 378 27.10 19.81 5.03
N VAL A 379 26.73 21.03 5.45
CA VAL A 379 27.47 22.24 5.09
C VAL A 379 28.51 22.57 6.15
N ALA A 380 28.08 22.58 7.41
CA ALA A 380 28.93 22.76 8.57
C ALA A 380 28.65 21.63 9.57
N PRO A 381 29.29 20.45 9.39
CA PRO A 381 29.03 19.25 10.18
C PRO A 381 29.08 19.51 11.69
N ASP A 382 27.92 19.51 12.32
CA ASP A 382 27.70 19.59 13.76
C ASP A 382 26.53 18.68 14.11
N TYR A 383 26.83 17.39 14.30
CA TYR A 383 25.81 16.37 14.47
C TYR A 383 24.96 16.56 15.73
N TYR A 384 25.48 17.26 16.75
CA TYR A 384 24.72 17.60 17.95
C TYR A 384 23.61 18.60 17.61
N LYS A 385 23.96 19.70 16.93
CA LYS A 385 22.97 20.69 16.48
C LYS A 385 22.01 20.14 15.44
N ALA A 386 22.47 19.26 14.56
CA ALA A 386 21.60 18.58 13.59
C ALA A 386 20.51 17.76 14.32
N LYS A 387 20.91 16.98 15.34
CA LYS A 387 20.01 16.19 16.18
C LYS A 387 19.05 17.05 16.99
N GLU A 388 19.56 18.08 17.66
CA GLU A 388 18.75 19.03 18.42
C GLU A 388 17.68 19.67 17.52
N THR A 389 18.06 20.03 16.29
CA THR A 389 17.12 20.61 15.33
C THR A 389 16.05 19.60 14.90
N ALA A 390 16.42 18.33 14.66
CA ALA A 390 15.45 17.28 14.38
C ALA A 390 14.49 17.05 15.57
N GLU A 391 14.99 17.05 16.81
CA GLU A 391 14.17 16.95 18.02
C GLU A 391 13.18 18.10 18.17
N LEU A 392 13.59 19.34 17.85
CA LEU A 392 12.70 20.49 17.88
C LEU A 392 11.57 20.38 16.84
N VAL A 393 11.86 19.82 15.67
CA VAL A 393 10.82 19.50 14.67
C VAL A 393 9.87 18.43 15.21
N ARG A 394 10.37 17.37 15.86
CA ARG A 394 9.51 16.37 16.50
C ARG A 394 8.66 16.92 17.64
N LYS A 395 9.16 17.88 18.42
CA LYS A 395 8.34 18.57 19.44
C LYS A 395 7.17 19.32 18.81
N THR A 396 7.36 19.83 17.59
CA THR A 396 6.29 20.50 16.83
C THR A 396 5.30 19.48 16.24
N ARG A 397 5.81 18.36 15.70
CA ARG A 397 5.01 17.26 15.16
C ARG A 397 5.71 15.92 15.43
N PRO A 398 5.26 15.12 16.42
CA PRO A 398 5.93 13.87 16.80
C PRO A 398 6.03 12.87 15.65
N ASP A 399 4.98 12.78 14.83
CA ASP A 399 4.87 11.84 13.70
C ASP A 399 5.37 12.44 12.38
N CYS A 400 6.35 13.35 12.41
CA CYS A 400 6.95 13.89 11.18
C CYS A 400 7.98 12.89 10.61
N PRO A 401 7.69 12.24 9.46
CA PRO A 401 8.60 11.23 8.91
C PRO A 401 9.92 11.85 8.41
N ASP A 402 9.88 13.07 7.85
CA ASP A 402 11.08 13.79 7.40
C ASP A 402 12.06 14.07 8.55
N SER A 403 11.54 14.40 9.73
CA SER A 403 12.34 14.64 10.93
C SER A 403 12.92 13.35 11.49
N ARG A 404 12.13 12.27 11.52
CA ARG A 404 12.62 10.93 11.88
C ARG A 404 13.75 10.49 10.94
N TYR A 405 13.57 10.71 9.63
CA TYR A 405 14.58 10.38 8.64
C TYR A 405 15.86 11.20 8.81
N LEU A 406 15.75 12.52 9.02
CA LEU A 406 16.91 13.37 9.26
C LEU A 406 17.72 12.91 10.49
N ASP A 407 17.05 12.54 11.58
CA ASP A 407 17.71 12.02 12.78
C ASP A 407 18.41 10.67 12.53
N ILE A 408 17.79 9.78 11.74
CA ILE A 408 18.44 8.55 11.28
C ILE A 408 19.71 8.88 10.48
N LEU A 409 19.65 9.83 9.54
CA LEU A 409 20.81 10.24 8.77
C LEU A 409 21.92 10.78 9.67
N VAL A 410 21.59 11.60 10.68
CA VAL A 410 22.57 12.12 11.66
C VAL A 410 23.26 10.99 12.42
N GLU A 411 22.50 10.01 12.93
CA GLU A 411 23.09 8.89 13.67
C GLU A 411 23.91 7.96 12.77
N VAL A 412 23.46 7.72 11.53
CA VAL A 412 24.23 6.96 10.53
C VAL A 412 25.59 7.60 10.24
N GLN A 413 25.68 8.93 10.20
CA GLN A 413 26.95 9.63 9.98
C GLN A 413 27.89 9.61 11.20
N LYS A 414 27.35 9.49 12.42
CA LYS A 414 28.17 9.45 13.66
C LYS A 414 28.68 8.05 13.97
N ARG A 415 27.74 7.13 14.19
CA ARG A 415 27.96 5.74 14.60
C ARG A 415 26.64 4.99 14.50
N VAL A 416 26.66 3.89 13.76
CA VAL A 416 25.48 3.07 13.52
C VAL A 416 25.18 2.24 14.76
N GLU A 417 24.05 2.51 15.39
CA GLU A 417 23.55 1.74 16.53
C GLU A 417 22.36 0.87 16.12
N PRO A 418 22.12 -0.28 16.77
CA PRO A 418 21.03 -1.19 16.41
C PRO A 418 19.64 -0.53 16.43
N HIS A 419 19.41 0.39 17.37
CA HIS A 419 18.14 1.12 17.48
C HIS A 419 17.90 2.06 16.28
N THR A 420 18.96 2.62 15.68
CA THR A 420 18.87 3.46 14.47
C THR A 420 18.43 2.63 13.28
N LEU A 421 18.97 1.41 13.13
CA LEU A 421 18.57 0.48 12.08
C LEU A 421 17.11 0.03 12.24
N GLU A 422 16.64 -0.19 13.48
CA GLU A 422 15.24 -0.51 13.74
C GLU A 422 14.32 0.68 13.45
N ALA A 423 14.72 1.90 13.81
CA ALA A 423 13.99 3.11 13.48
C ALA A 423 13.86 3.32 11.96
N LEU A 424 14.94 3.04 11.21
CA LEU A 424 14.95 3.05 9.75
C LEU A 424 14.01 1.97 9.20
N ARG A 425 14.14 0.71 9.64
CA ARG A 425 13.26 -0.39 9.22
C ARG A 425 11.78 -0.04 9.39
N LYS A 426 11.42 0.52 10.54
CA LYS A 426 10.06 0.96 10.83
C LYS A 426 9.62 2.06 9.85
N LEU A 427 10.46 3.06 9.61
CA LEU A 427 10.16 4.13 8.66
C LEU A 427 9.95 3.60 7.23
N LEU A 428 10.81 2.70 6.74
CA LEU A 428 10.68 2.12 5.40
C LEU A 428 9.39 1.30 5.23
N ARG A 429 8.91 0.68 6.31
CA ARG A 429 7.66 -0.08 6.34
C ARG A 429 6.43 0.83 6.36
N ASP A 430 6.45 1.83 7.23
CA ASP A 430 5.29 2.69 7.49
C ASP A 430 5.09 3.73 6.37
N GLU A 431 6.16 4.16 5.70
CA GLU A 431 6.14 5.25 4.72
C GLU A 431 6.76 4.80 3.37
N PRO A 432 5.94 4.48 2.35
CA PRO A 432 6.41 3.94 1.06
C PRO A 432 7.44 4.81 0.33
N GLU A 433 7.32 6.14 0.42
CA GLU A 433 8.28 7.07 -0.20
C GLU A 433 9.70 6.91 0.37
N PHE A 434 9.81 6.53 1.65
CA PHE A 434 11.11 6.33 2.28
C PHE A 434 11.77 5.02 1.87
N PHE A 435 11.00 4.00 1.43
CA PHE A 435 11.57 2.82 0.79
C PHE A 435 12.39 3.21 -0.45
N LEU A 436 11.81 4.02 -1.33
CA LEU A 436 12.49 4.52 -2.54
C LEU A 436 13.59 5.52 -2.21
N THR A 437 13.35 6.42 -1.24
CA THR A 437 14.34 7.39 -0.80
C THR A 437 15.59 6.72 -0.24
N ALA A 438 15.44 5.73 0.65
CA ALA A 438 16.57 5.02 1.23
C ALA A 438 17.35 4.20 0.18
N MET A 439 16.68 3.74 -0.89
CA MET A 439 17.35 3.10 -2.01
C MET A 439 18.31 4.08 -2.72
N LEU A 440 17.86 5.30 -2.93
CA LEU A 440 18.54 6.35 -3.70
C LEU A 440 19.41 7.28 -2.85
N ASP A 441 19.36 7.21 -1.53
CA ASP A 441 20.04 8.18 -0.68
C ASP A 441 21.54 7.89 -0.53
N PRO A 442 22.44 8.77 -1.00
CA PRO A 442 23.86 8.60 -0.82
C PRO A 442 24.27 8.55 0.67
N PHE A 443 23.57 9.25 1.56
CA PHE A 443 23.92 9.32 2.98
C PHE A 443 23.72 8.01 3.75
N LEU A 444 23.06 7.02 3.14
CA LEU A 444 22.95 5.68 3.70
C LEU A 444 24.06 4.73 3.26
N THR A 445 25.06 5.19 2.49
CA THR A 445 26.22 4.37 2.10
C THR A 445 26.98 3.75 3.28
N PRO A 446 27.15 4.41 4.44
CA PRO A 446 27.78 3.80 5.62
C PRO A 446 27.02 2.57 6.15
N VAL A 447 25.76 2.38 5.77
CA VAL A 447 24.88 1.28 6.19
C VAL A 447 24.26 0.55 5.00
N GLU A 448 24.89 0.63 3.82
CA GLU A 448 24.28 0.17 2.57
C GLU A 448 23.81 -1.28 2.60
N GLY A 449 24.59 -2.19 3.19
CA GLY A 449 24.23 -3.60 3.28
C GLY A 449 23.03 -3.84 4.19
N PHE A 450 22.90 -3.08 5.29
CA PHE A 450 21.72 -3.15 6.15
C PHE A 450 20.47 -2.64 5.42
N VAL A 451 20.60 -1.55 4.66
CA VAL A 451 19.49 -0.98 3.87
C VAL A 451 19.02 -1.96 2.81
N GLU A 452 19.94 -2.56 2.07
CA GLU A 452 19.62 -3.58 1.07
C GLU A 452 18.94 -4.79 1.70
N GLU A 453 19.44 -5.30 2.83
CA GLU A 453 18.80 -6.41 3.55
C GLU A 453 17.38 -6.05 4.02
N MET A 454 17.21 -4.85 4.60
CA MET A 454 15.90 -4.38 5.05
C MET A 454 14.90 -4.28 3.88
N GLN A 455 15.34 -3.72 2.75
CA GLN A 455 14.50 -3.58 1.57
C GLN A 455 14.16 -4.93 0.93
N HIS A 456 15.12 -5.86 0.86
CA HIS A 456 14.87 -7.23 0.40
C HIS A 456 13.82 -7.92 1.27
N GLY A 457 13.97 -7.86 2.59
CA GLY A 457 13.01 -8.44 3.53
C GLY A 457 11.62 -7.83 3.40
N LEU A 458 11.52 -6.50 3.34
CA LEU A 458 10.24 -5.79 3.18
C LEU A 458 9.57 -6.12 1.84
N LEU A 459 10.34 -6.23 0.75
CA LEU A 459 9.81 -6.58 -0.57
C LEU A 459 9.30 -8.03 -0.60
N ALA A 460 10.04 -8.98 -0.01
CA ALA A 460 9.62 -10.37 0.08
C ALA A 460 8.35 -10.53 0.95
N ASP A 461 8.31 -9.87 2.11
CA ASP A 461 7.13 -9.84 2.98
C ASP A 461 5.92 -9.24 2.24
N LEU A 462 6.12 -8.17 1.47
CA LEU A 462 5.07 -7.53 0.68
C LEU A 462 4.58 -8.43 -0.46
N GLN A 463 5.48 -9.12 -1.18
CA GLN A 463 5.12 -10.09 -2.22
C GLN A 463 4.23 -11.19 -1.65
N GLN A 464 4.61 -11.78 -0.50
CA GLN A 464 3.81 -12.81 0.15
C GLN A 464 2.42 -12.30 0.56
N ARG A 465 2.32 -11.08 1.10
CA ARG A 465 1.03 -10.48 1.47
C ARG A 465 0.16 -10.18 0.26
N ALA A 466 0.74 -9.65 -0.81
CA ALA A 466 0.04 -9.40 -2.07
C ALA A 466 -0.48 -10.70 -2.69
N ASP A 467 0.33 -11.76 -2.70
CA ASP A 467 -0.07 -13.09 -3.19
C ASP A 467 -1.22 -13.68 -2.37
N HIS A 468 -1.15 -13.57 -1.04
CA HIS A 468 -2.21 -14.02 -0.15
C HIS A 468 -3.52 -13.25 -0.41
N ALA A 469 -3.47 -11.91 -0.41
CA ALA A 469 -4.64 -11.06 -0.62
C ALA A 469 -5.27 -11.31 -2.01
N LEU A 470 -4.44 -11.48 -3.04
CA LEU A 470 -4.91 -11.81 -4.39
C LEU A 470 -5.55 -13.21 -4.45
N GLY A 471 -5.00 -14.19 -3.73
CA GLY A 471 -5.61 -15.51 -3.56
C GLY A 471 -6.98 -15.45 -2.87
N GLU A 472 -7.11 -14.66 -1.79
CA GLU A 472 -8.39 -14.43 -1.11
C GLU A 472 -9.42 -13.73 -2.01
N ALA A 473 -8.99 -12.74 -2.79
CA ALA A 473 -9.87 -12.04 -3.73
C ALA A 473 -10.39 -12.95 -4.84
N LYS A 474 -9.56 -13.86 -5.35
CA LYS A 474 -9.98 -14.91 -6.31
C LYS A 474 -11.00 -15.84 -5.68
N GLY A 475 -10.71 -16.37 -4.48
CA GLY A 475 -11.64 -17.23 -3.74
C GLY A 475 -12.99 -16.53 -3.49
N ALA A 476 -12.96 -15.26 -3.08
CA ALA A 476 -14.18 -14.47 -2.86
C ALA A 476 -14.99 -14.24 -4.15
N CYS A 477 -14.33 -14.06 -5.30
CA CYS A 477 -15.00 -13.99 -6.60
C CYS A 477 -15.63 -15.34 -7.01
N GLU A 478 -14.95 -16.45 -6.75
CA GLU A 478 -15.47 -17.80 -7.00
C GLU A 478 -16.68 -18.10 -6.11
N ASP A 479 -16.60 -17.75 -4.83
CA ASP A 479 -17.71 -17.84 -3.89
C ASP A 479 -18.88 -16.99 -4.37
N LEU A 480 -18.64 -15.74 -4.77
CA LEU A 480 -19.66 -14.82 -5.30
C LEU A 480 -20.36 -15.39 -6.56
N ALA A 481 -19.65 -16.08 -7.43
CA ALA A 481 -20.23 -16.79 -8.59
C ALA A 481 -21.17 -17.93 -8.17
N GLY A 482 -21.05 -18.39 -6.92
CA GLY A 482 -22.03 -19.26 -6.26
C GLY A 482 -23.38 -18.59 -6.04
N TRP A 483 -23.40 -17.28 -5.75
CA TRP A 483 -24.60 -16.51 -5.35
C TRP A 483 -25.27 -15.78 -6.51
N LEU A 484 -24.51 -15.40 -7.53
CA LEU A 484 -24.99 -14.60 -8.66
C LEU A 484 -25.10 -15.43 -9.96
N PRO A 485 -25.93 -14.99 -10.93
CA PRO A 485 -25.88 -15.47 -12.30
C PRO A 485 -24.50 -15.21 -12.95
N ALA A 486 -24.16 -15.99 -13.97
CA ALA A 486 -22.87 -15.86 -14.66
C ALA A 486 -22.70 -14.49 -15.36
N ASP A 487 -23.82 -13.89 -15.80
CA ASP A 487 -23.86 -12.62 -16.54
C ASP A 487 -24.11 -11.40 -15.63
N ASP A 488 -23.97 -11.52 -14.31
CA ASP A 488 -24.13 -10.37 -13.39
C ASP A 488 -22.96 -9.39 -13.54
N ASP A 489 -23.27 -8.13 -13.90
CA ASP A 489 -22.28 -7.07 -14.13
C ASP A 489 -21.34 -6.87 -12.94
N ARG A 490 -21.82 -7.04 -11.70
CA ARG A 490 -21.01 -6.86 -10.49
C ARG A 490 -19.95 -7.94 -10.39
N LEU A 491 -20.28 -9.19 -10.73
CA LEU A 491 -19.32 -10.29 -10.76
C LEU A 491 -18.29 -10.08 -11.88
N ALA A 492 -18.75 -9.64 -13.07
CA ALA A 492 -17.88 -9.35 -14.19
C ALA A 492 -16.91 -8.19 -13.90
N GLU A 493 -17.35 -7.16 -13.17
CA GLU A 493 -16.49 -6.07 -12.68
C GLU A 493 -15.42 -6.59 -11.71
N GLN A 494 -15.79 -7.35 -10.67
CA GLN A 494 -14.81 -7.86 -9.71
C GLN A 494 -13.77 -8.79 -10.37
N ARG A 495 -14.19 -9.66 -11.30
CA ARG A 495 -13.27 -10.53 -12.05
C ARG A 495 -12.31 -9.75 -12.94
N ARG A 496 -12.78 -8.68 -13.60
CA ARG A 496 -11.90 -7.79 -14.39
C ARG A 496 -10.85 -7.12 -13.52
N THR A 497 -11.25 -6.64 -12.33
CA THR A 497 -10.29 -6.08 -11.36
C THR A 497 -9.25 -7.13 -10.95
N VAL A 498 -9.67 -8.34 -10.57
CA VAL A 498 -8.72 -9.42 -10.20
C VAL A 498 -7.75 -9.75 -11.33
N ALA A 499 -8.22 -9.85 -12.58
CA ALA A 499 -7.34 -10.09 -13.73
C ALA A 499 -6.31 -8.96 -13.92
N SER A 500 -6.72 -7.70 -13.77
CA SER A 500 -5.80 -6.56 -13.81
C SER A 500 -4.76 -6.62 -12.69
N LEU A 501 -5.13 -7.08 -11.49
CA LEU A 501 -4.19 -7.24 -10.37
C LEU A 501 -3.18 -8.37 -10.60
N GLU A 502 -3.55 -9.42 -11.33
CA GLU A 502 -2.61 -10.48 -11.71
C GLU A 502 -1.53 -9.96 -12.67
N GLU A 503 -1.90 -9.10 -13.62
CA GLU A 503 -0.94 -8.46 -14.53
C GLU A 503 0.00 -7.52 -13.76
N GLU A 504 -0.55 -6.69 -12.86
CA GLU A 504 0.24 -5.77 -12.04
C GLU A 504 1.19 -6.51 -11.08
N ARG A 505 0.74 -7.64 -10.51
CA ARG A 505 1.55 -8.50 -9.65
C ARG A 505 2.82 -9.02 -10.35
N GLN A 506 2.77 -9.23 -11.66
CA GLN A 506 3.91 -9.71 -12.45
C GLN A 506 4.97 -8.63 -12.69
N GLN A 507 4.66 -7.36 -12.52
CA GLN A 507 5.62 -6.27 -12.74
C GLN A 507 6.67 -6.17 -11.62
N HIS A 508 6.42 -6.80 -10.45
CA HIS A 508 7.32 -6.79 -9.29
C HIS A 508 7.77 -5.37 -8.87
N SER A 509 6.93 -4.36 -9.11
CA SER A 509 7.16 -2.99 -8.66
C SER A 509 6.73 -2.82 -7.21
N TYR A 510 7.38 -1.92 -6.48
CA TYR A 510 7.09 -1.75 -5.05
C TYR A 510 5.68 -1.18 -4.81
N TYR A 511 5.28 -0.15 -5.56
CA TYR A 511 3.95 0.45 -5.43
C TYR A 511 2.88 -0.46 -6.03
N GLY A 512 3.16 -1.15 -7.13
CA GLY A 512 2.19 -2.11 -7.69
C GLY A 512 1.86 -3.24 -6.73
N LEU A 513 2.83 -3.73 -5.95
CA LEU A 513 2.55 -4.73 -4.91
C LEU A 513 1.72 -4.18 -3.74
N LEU A 514 1.91 -2.92 -3.34
CA LEU A 514 1.07 -2.25 -2.34
C LEU A 514 -0.37 -2.08 -2.85
N GLU A 515 -0.52 -1.72 -4.12
CA GLU A 515 -1.82 -1.58 -4.77
C GLU A 515 -2.53 -2.92 -4.92
N VAL A 516 -1.83 -3.97 -5.34
CA VAL A 516 -2.37 -5.35 -5.38
C VAL A 516 -2.88 -5.78 -4.01
N GLU A 517 -2.11 -5.60 -2.94
CA GLU A 517 -2.57 -5.93 -1.58
C GLU A 517 -3.82 -5.14 -1.19
N SER A 518 -3.80 -3.82 -1.39
CA SER A 518 -4.90 -2.93 -1.00
C SER A 518 -6.19 -3.19 -1.78
N ILE A 519 -6.09 -3.25 -3.11
CA ILE A 519 -7.23 -3.43 -4.01
C ILE A 519 -7.79 -4.84 -3.88
N ALA A 520 -6.95 -5.89 -3.76
CA ALA A 520 -7.43 -7.27 -3.57
C ALA A 520 -8.22 -7.42 -2.25
N ASN A 521 -7.76 -6.80 -1.17
CA ASN A 521 -8.53 -6.72 0.08
C ASN A 521 -9.87 -5.99 -0.12
N GLY A 522 -9.87 -4.90 -0.90
CA GLY A 522 -11.08 -4.18 -1.28
C GLY A 522 -12.07 -5.04 -2.08
N VAL A 523 -11.60 -5.82 -3.05
CA VAL A 523 -12.40 -6.78 -3.83
C VAL A 523 -13.03 -7.82 -2.91
N THR A 524 -12.23 -8.41 -2.00
CA THR A 524 -12.70 -9.41 -1.03
C THR A 524 -13.85 -8.86 -0.18
N GLN A 525 -13.69 -7.66 0.38
CA GLN A 525 -14.74 -6.99 1.15
C GLN A 525 -15.95 -6.61 0.28
N GLY A 526 -15.72 -6.20 -0.96
CA GLY A 526 -16.74 -5.92 -1.97
C GLY A 526 -17.62 -7.12 -2.26
N CYS A 527 -17.02 -8.28 -2.55
CA CYS A 527 -17.72 -9.55 -2.74
C CYS A 527 -18.59 -9.91 -1.52
N GLN A 528 -18.02 -9.84 -0.32
CA GLN A 528 -18.76 -10.13 0.93
C GLN A 528 -19.93 -9.15 1.16
N ARG A 529 -19.80 -7.89 0.76
CA ARG A 529 -20.89 -6.91 0.81
C ARG A 529 -22.00 -7.27 -0.17
N ILE A 530 -21.65 -7.61 -1.42
CA ILE A 530 -22.63 -8.01 -2.44
C ILE A 530 -23.39 -9.26 -1.99
N VAL A 531 -22.70 -10.26 -1.43
CA VAL A 531 -23.37 -11.46 -0.87
C VAL A 531 -24.39 -11.06 0.19
N ARG A 532 -24.03 -10.18 1.14
CA ARG A 532 -24.96 -9.70 2.18
C ARG A 532 -26.17 -8.96 1.62
N GLU A 533 -25.99 -8.14 0.59
CA GLU A 533 -27.09 -7.44 -0.09
C GLU A 533 -28.04 -8.42 -0.78
N VAL A 534 -27.49 -9.40 -1.50
CA VAL A 534 -28.25 -10.46 -2.17
C VAL A 534 -29.02 -11.31 -1.16
N LEU A 535 -28.40 -11.67 -0.03
CA LEU A 535 -29.04 -12.35 1.11
C LEU A 535 -30.22 -11.55 1.64
N ALA A 536 -30.03 -10.26 1.90
CA ALA A 536 -31.06 -9.39 2.44
C ALA A 536 -32.25 -9.24 1.48
N GLU A 537 -31.98 -9.04 0.18
CA GLU A 537 -33.02 -8.84 -0.83
C GLU A 537 -33.87 -10.11 -1.03
N ARG A 538 -33.26 -11.30 -1.10
CA ARG A 538 -34.07 -12.53 -1.21
C ARG A 538 -34.85 -12.84 0.05
N ARG A 539 -34.30 -12.59 1.25
CA ARG A 539 -35.05 -12.74 2.51
C ARG A 539 -36.24 -11.79 2.59
N LYS A 540 -36.07 -10.55 2.10
CA LYS A 540 -37.17 -9.59 1.97
C LYS A 540 -38.23 -10.11 1.01
N ARG A 541 -37.84 -10.58 -0.18
CA ARG A 541 -38.75 -11.12 -1.20
C ARG A 541 -39.51 -12.37 -0.73
N LEU A 542 -38.86 -13.26 0.02
CA LEU A 542 -39.54 -14.41 0.64
C LEU A 542 -40.64 -13.93 1.59
N ARG A 543 -40.34 -12.99 2.50
CA ARG A 543 -41.31 -12.44 3.45
C ARG A 543 -42.50 -11.79 2.73
N GLU A 544 -42.25 -10.97 1.72
CA GLU A 544 -43.32 -10.35 0.92
C GLU A 544 -44.21 -11.40 0.23
N THR A 545 -43.61 -12.50 -0.25
CA THR A 545 -44.35 -13.59 -0.90
C THR A 545 -45.17 -14.41 0.12
N ILE A 546 -44.63 -14.65 1.32
CA ILE A 546 -45.35 -15.28 2.44
C ILE A 546 -46.52 -14.41 2.89
N ASP A 547 -46.30 -13.11 3.10
CA ASP A 547 -47.36 -12.17 3.49
C ASP A 547 -48.49 -12.15 2.46
N ARG A 548 -48.13 -12.23 1.17
CA ARG A 548 -49.11 -12.33 0.08
C ARG A 548 -49.86 -13.65 0.11
N TYR A 549 -49.18 -14.77 0.32
CA TYR A 549 -49.80 -16.08 0.49
C TYR A 549 -50.79 -16.07 1.65
N ASP A 550 -50.42 -15.52 2.81
CA ASP A 550 -51.28 -15.49 4.00
C ASP A 550 -52.55 -14.65 3.77
N LYS A 551 -52.44 -13.52 3.07
CA LYS A 551 -53.60 -12.71 2.66
C LYS A 551 -54.56 -13.49 1.75
N LEU A 552 -54.03 -14.18 0.73
CA LEU A 552 -54.84 -14.97 -0.19
C LEU A 552 -55.45 -16.20 0.48
N LEU A 553 -54.72 -16.84 1.41
CA LEU A 553 -55.23 -17.95 2.20
C LEU A 553 -56.35 -17.50 3.14
N ALA A 554 -56.21 -16.34 3.80
CA ALA A 554 -57.25 -15.76 4.63
C ALA A 554 -58.52 -15.46 3.81
N TYR A 555 -58.37 -14.88 2.63
CA TYR A 555 -59.47 -14.65 1.69
C TYR A 555 -60.15 -15.98 1.29
N TRP A 556 -59.37 -16.99 0.90
CA TRP A 556 -59.91 -18.30 0.53
C TRP A 556 -60.70 -18.97 1.66
N LYS A 557 -60.19 -18.92 2.90
CA LYS A 557 -60.87 -19.49 4.08
C LYS A 557 -62.23 -18.84 4.37
N GLN A 558 -62.38 -17.56 4.04
CA GLN A 558 -63.62 -16.80 4.24
C GLN A 558 -64.57 -16.90 3.04
N TYR A 559 -64.13 -17.48 1.91
CA TYR A 559 -64.91 -17.50 0.69
C TYR A 559 -66.08 -18.51 0.77
N PRO A 560 -67.34 -18.08 0.53
CA PRO A 560 -68.52 -18.92 0.76
C PRO A 560 -68.73 -20.02 -0.28
N TYR A 561 -68.08 -19.97 -1.45
CA TYR A 561 -68.37 -20.87 -2.58
C TYR A 561 -67.14 -21.65 -3.11
N PRO A 562 -66.40 -22.38 -2.26
CA PRO A 562 -65.13 -23.01 -2.63
C PRO A 562 -65.26 -24.07 -3.74
N MET A 563 -66.45 -24.65 -3.93
CA MET A 563 -66.67 -25.71 -4.92
C MET A 563 -66.47 -25.28 -6.38
N PHE A 564 -66.65 -24.00 -6.71
CA PHE A 564 -66.49 -23.48 -8.08
C PHE A 564 -65.03 -23.22 -8.46
N PHE A 565 -64.12 -23.22 -7.48
CA PHE A 565 -62.72 -22.81 -7.66
C PHE A 565 -61.75 -23.84 -7.08
N ARG A 566 -62.01 -25.14 -7.28
CA ARG A 566 -61.17 -26.24 -6.76
C ARG A 566 -59.68 -26.12 -7.12
N ARG A 567 -59.36 -25.58 -8.31
CA ARG A 567 -57.98 -25.36 -8.76
C ARG A 567 -57.23 -24.34 -7.90
N CYS A 568 -57.92 -23.41 -7.26
CA CYS A 568 -57.32 -22.41 -6.37
C CYS A 568 -56.74 -23.05 -5.08
N VAL A 569 -57.34 -24.14 -4.59
CA VAL A 569 -56.79 -24.92 -3.47
C VAL A 569 -55.45 -25.55 -3.84
N HIS A 570 -55.36 -26.11 -5.05
CA HIS A 570 -54.11 -26.70 -5.55
C HIS A 570 -52.99 -25.66 -5.65
N LEU A 571 -53.30 -24.49 -6.21
CA LEU A 571 -52.34 -23.38 -6.32
C LEU A 571 -51.81 -22.93 -4.94
N LEU A 572 -52.68 -22.84 -3.93
CA LEU A 572 -52.27 -22.47 -2.57
C LEU A 572 -51.43 -23.57 -1.91
N HIS A 573 -51.78 -24.84 -2.08
CA HIS A 573 -51.01 -25.94 -1.52
C HIS A 573 -49.60 -26.03 -2.13
N GLU A 574 -49.51 -25.92 -3.45
CA GLU A 574 -48.25 -25.94 -4.20
C GLU A 574 -47.38 -24.70 -3.90
N SER A 575 -47.99 -23.52 -3.74
CA SER A 575 -47.25 -22.33 -3.28
C SER A 575 -46.68 -22.53 -1.88
N ARG A 576 -47.42 -23.19 -0.96
CA ARG A 576 -46.95 -23.46 0.40
C ARG A 576 -45.75 -24.40 0.42
N THR A 577 -45.76 -25.46 -0.39
CA THR A 577 -44.62 -26.40 -0.47
C THR A 577 -43.38 -25.68 -0.99
N LEU A 578 -43.53 -24.91 -2.07
CA LEU A 578 -42.42 -24.12 -2.64
C LEU A 578 -41.85 -23.09 -1.65
N LEU A 579 -42.69 -22.39 -0.89
CA LEU A 579 -42.23 -21.42 0.12
C LEU A 579 -41.51 -22.10 1.29
N THR A 580 -41.96 -23.28 1.70
CA THR A 580 -41.32 -24.05 2.79
C THR A 580 -39.95 -24.58 2.35
N GLU A 581 -39.86 -25.09 1.12
CA GLU A 581 -38.59 -25.52 0.52
C GLU A 581 -37.64 -24.35 0.30
N ALA A 582 -38.15 -23.20 -0.15
CA ALA A 582 -37.35 -21.98 -0.29
C ALA A 582 -36.79 -21.52 1.06
N GLN A 583 -37.59 -21.56 2.12
CA GLN A 583 -37.15 -21.19 3.47
C GLN A 583 -36.03 -22.12 3.96
N ALA A 584 -36.19 -23.44 3.82
CA ALA A 584 -35.17 -24.41 4.19
C ALA A 584 -33.88 -24.23 3.39
N ALA A 585 -33.97 -23.88 2.10
CA ALA A 585 -32.83 -23.61 1.25
C ALA A 585 -32.10 -22.29 1.63
N LEU A 586 -32.83 -21.26 2.08
CA LEU A 586 -32.23 -20.01 2.59
C LEU A 586 -31.50 -20.18 3.94
N GLU A 587 -31.91 -21.14 4.77
CA GLU A 587 -31.28 -21.44 6.07
C GLU A 587 -29.92 -22.13 5.92
N GLN A 588 -29.66 -22.79 4.78
CA GLN A 588 -28.38 -23.48 4.56
C GLN A 588 -27.22 -22.53 4.20
N GLU A 589 -27.50 -21.26 3.90
CA GLU A 589 -26.52 -20.20 3.58
C GLU A 589 -25.42 -20.60 2.56
N LYS A 590 -25.77 -21.47 1.59
CA LYS A 590 -24.88 -21.90 0.50
C LYS A 590 -25.34 -21.30 -0.82
N GLY A 591 -24.43 -20.72 -1.60
CA GLY A 591 -24.76 -19.98 -2.83
C GLY A 591 -25.64 -20.76 -3.85
N LYS A 592 -25.38 -22.05 -4.06
CA LYS A 592 -26.18 -22.88 -5.00
C LYS A 592 -27.60 -23.16 -4.49
N GLU A 593 -27.75 -23.53 -3.22
CA GLU A 593 -29.06 -23.74 -2.60
C GLU A 593 -29.84 -22.42 -2.50
N PHE A 594 -29.13 -21.31 -2.34
CA PHE A 594 -29.72 -19.98 -2.31
C PHE A 594 -30.27 -19.53 -3.68
N ARG A 595 -29.59 -19.89 -4.79
CA ARG A 595 -30.14 -19.70 -6.15
C ARG A 595 -31.43 -20.48 -6.34
N ARG A 596 -31.43 -21.75 -5.92
CA ARG A 596 -32.62 -22.60 -5.93
C ARG A 596 -33.75 -21.99 -5.10
N ALA A 597 -33.46 -21.45 -3.91
CA ALA A 597 -34.46 -20.74 -3.10
C ALA A 597 -35.07 -19.55 -3.85
N GLY A 598 -34.26 -18.80 -4.58
CA GLY A 598 -34.71 -17.72 -5.45
C GLY A 598 -35.71 -18.18 -6.51
N GLU A 599 -35.37 -19.25 -7.24
CA GLU A 599 -36.25 -19.85 -8.25
C GLU A 599 -37.57 -20.36 -7.66
N LEU A 600 -37.53 -20.98 -6.48
CA LEU A 600 -38.71 -21.45 -5.77
C LEU A 600 -39.63 -20.28 -5.34
N ILE A 601 -39.05 -19.17 -4.86
CA ILE A 601 -39.80 -17.94 -4.55
C ILE A 601 -40.45 -17.38 -5.81
N ASP A 602 -39.71 -17.32 -6.93
CA ASP A 602 -40.20 -16.82 -8.22
C ASP A 602 -41.31 -17.72 -8.81
N GLN A 603 -41.26 -19.03 -8.57
CA GLN A 603 -42.34 -19.96 -8.93
C GLN A 603 -43.57 -19.80 -8.05
N ALA A 604 -43.39 -19.73 -6.72
CA ALA A 604 -44.49 -19.50 -5.78
C ALA A 604 -45.21 -18.17 -6.08
N ALA A 605 -44.48 -17.09 -6.33
CA ALA A 605 -45.05 -15.79 -6.69
C ALA A 605 -45.95 -15.88 -7.94
N ARG A 606 -45.51 -16.60 -8.98
CA ARG A 606 -46.31 -16.83 -10.20
C ARG A 606 -47.60 -17.62 -9.95
N LEU A 607 -47.56 -18.62 -9.06
CA LEU A 607 -48.77 -19.35 -8.67
C LEU A 607 -49.75 -18.47 -7.88
N LEU A 608 -49.23 -17.58 -7.02
CA LEU A 608 -50.04 -16.60 -6.30
C LEU A 608 -50.63 -15.52 -7.23
N ASP A 609 -49.91 -15.10 -8.26
CA ASP A 609 -50.43 -14.23 -9.32
C ASP A 609 -51.60 -14.90 -10.04
N ALA A 610 -51.43 -16.17 -10.46
CA ALA A 610 -52.48 -16.93 -11.11
C ALA A 610 -53.72 -17.13 -10.21
N PHE A 611 -53.54 -17.21 -8.89
CA PHE A 611 -54.65 -17.19 -7.93
C PHE A 611 -55.32 -15.83 -7.87
N ALA A 612 -54.54 -14.74 -7.76
CA ALA A 612 -55.05 -13.37 -7.68
C ALA A 612 -55.87 -12.99 -8.91
N ASP A 613 -55.48 -13.44 -10.10
CA ASP A 613 -56.25 -13.24 -11.34
C ASP A 613 -57.65 -13.88 -11.28
N LYS A 614 -57.83 -14.94 -10.48
CA LYS A 614 -59.14 -15.57 -10.24
C LYS A 614 -59.96 -14.87 -9.18
N GLU A 615 -59.35 -14.04 -8.34
CA GLU A 615 -60.04 -13.31 -7.27
C GLU A 615 -61.14 -12.40 -7.83
N GLY A 616 -60.92 -11.76 -8.97
CA GLY A 616 -61.94 -10.94 -9.66
C GLY A 616 -63.18 -11.75 -10.06
N ALA A 617 -62.97 -12.94 -10.63
CA ALA A 617 -64.05 -13.86 -10.98
C ALA A 617 -64.77 -14.41 -9.74
N MET A 618 -64.02 -14.66 -8.66
CA MET A 618 -64.58 -15.10 -7.37
C MET A 618 -65.47 -14.04 -6.74
N ARG A 619 -65.03 -12.77 -6.73
CA ARG A 619 -65.80 -11.62 -6.24
C ARG A 619 -67.05 -11.38 -7.09
N TRP A 620 -66.93 -11.47 -8.41
CA TRP A 620 -68.07 -11.36 -9.31
C TRP A 620 -69.11 -12.47 -9.05
N LEU A 621 -68.67 -13.72 -8.94
CA LEU A 621 -69.57 -14.84 -8.65
C LEU A 621 -70.25 -14.68 -7.28
N GLN A 622 -69.49 -14.25 -6.28
CA GLN A 622 -70.05 -13.97 -4.95
C GLN A 622 -71.12 -12.87 -5.03
N ALA A 623 -70.83 -11.74 -5.68
CA ALA A 623 -71.78 -10.66 -5.86
C ALA A 623 -73.01 -11.09 -6.65
N ALA A 624 -72.85 -11.89 -7.70
CA ALA A 624 -73.95 -12.41 -8.51
C ALA A 624 -74.85 -13.37 -7.72
N LEU A 625 -74.28 -14.28 -6.94
CA LEU A 625 -75.03 -15.23 -6.10
C LEU A 625 -75.70 -14.55 -4.91
N GLU A 626 -75.02 -13.61 -4.24
CA GLU A 626 -75.62 -12.82 -3.15
C GLU A 626 -76.73 -11.91 -3.66
N SER A 627 -76.51 -11.22 -4.79
CA SER A 627 -77.55 -10.41 -5.44
C SER A 627 -78.71 -11.27 -5.92
N GLY A 628 -78.44 -12.46 -6.48
CA GLY A 628 -79.46 -13.43 -6.85
C GLY A 628 -80.24 -13.96 -5.64
N ARG A 629 -79.58 -14.20 -4.51
CA ARG A 629 -80.23 -14.60 -3.24
C ARG A 629 -81.11 -13.50 -2.69
N ILE A 630 -80.62 -12.26 -2.65
CA ILE A 630 -81.38 -11.10 -2.19
C ILE A 630 -82.55 -10.82 -3.12
N PHE A 631 -82.35 -10.90 -4.43
CA PHE A 631 -83.41 -10.76 -5.42
C PHE A 631 -84.45 -11.85 -5.27
N GLY A 632 -84.06 -13.13 -5.13
CA GLY A 632 -84.97 -14.24 -4.90
C GLY A 632 -85.78 -14.10 -3.61
N LEU A 633 -85.14 -13.71 -2.50
CA LEU A 633 -85.82 -13.43 -1.22
C LEU A 633 -86.78 -12.24 -1.32
N ARG A 634 -86.39 -11.16 -2.01
CA ARG A 634 -87.26 -10.00 -2.24
C ARG A 634 -88.39 -10.31 -3.21
N LEU A 635 -88.16 -11.15 -4.21
CA LEU A 635 -89.19 -11.61 -5.15
C LEU A 635 -90.22 -12.47 -4.43
N LEU A 636 -89.79 -13.44 -3.61
CA LEU A 636 -90.67 -14.22 -2.73
C LEU A 636 -91.43 -13.32 -1.75
N GLY A 637 -90.73 -12.35 -1.14
CA GLY A 637 -91.37 -11.36 -0.26
C GLY A 637 -92.40 -10.50 -0.99
N CYS A 638 -92.13 -10.08 -2.23
CA CYS A 638 -93.07 -9.36 -3.09
C CYS A 638 -94.24 -10.24 -3.50
N GLU A 639 -94.02 -11.50 -3.88
CA GLU A 639 -95.11 -12.43 -4.22
C GLU A 639 -96.01 -12.70 -3.01
N ILE A 640 -95.42 -12.88 -1.82
CA ILE A 640 -96.18 -13.02 -0.57
C ILE A 640 -96.94 -11.73 -0.24
N ALA A 641 -96.32 -10.56 -0.42
CA ALA A 641 -96.96 -9.27 -0.18
C ALA A 641 -98.09 -8.98 -1.17
N VAL A 642 -97.91 -9.33 -2.45
CA VAL A 642 -98.96 -9.24 -3.48
C VAL A 642 -100.07 -10.25 -3.17
N GLY A 643 -99.74 -11.48 -2.78
CA GLY A 643 -100.72 -12.48 -2.34
C GLY A 643 -101.53 -12.00 -1.13
N LEU A 644 -100.87 -11.46 -0.11
CA LEU A 644 -101.52 -10.87 1.07
C LEU A 644 -102.35 -9.64 0.73
N ALA A 645 -101.84 -8.73 -0.12
CA ALA A 645 -102.59 -7.57 -0.59
C ALA A 645 -103.81 -7.99 -1.41
N SER A 646 -103.71 -9.03 -2.23
CA SER A 646 -104.83 -9.61 -3.00
C SER A 646 -105.90 -10.18 -2.07
N VAL A 647 -105.49 -10.91 -1.03
CA VAL A 647 -106.41 -11.43 0.00
C VAL A 647 -107.05 -10.30 0.82
N LEU A 648 -106.29 -9.26 1.18
CA LEU A 648 -106.81 -8.08 1.89
C LEU A 648 -107.78 -7.28 1.02
N LEU A 649 -107.49 -7.11 -0.27
CA LEU A 649 -108.36 -6.42 -1.23
C LEU A 649 -109.63 -7.23 -1.47
N PHE A 650 -109.56 -8.57 -1.47
CA PHE A 650 -110.72 -9.46 -1.52
C PHE A 650 -111.56 -9.42 -0.23
N ALA A 651 -110.92 -9.31 0.94
CA ALA A 651 -111.60 -9.20 2.23
C ALA A 651 -112.21 -7.80 2.47
N LEU A 652 -111.60 -6.74 1.91
CA LEU A 652 -112.09 -5.36 1.96
C LEU A 652 -113.03 -5.00 0.80
N ALA A 653 -113.09 -5.82 -0.26
CA ALA A 653 -114.02 -5.66 -1.39
C ALA A 653 -115.50 -5.46 -0.99
N PRO A 654 -116.04 -6.06 0.09
CA PRO A 654 -117.42 -5.80 0.52
C PRO A 654 -117.60 -4.41 1.18
N TYR A 655 -116.51 -3.76 1.60
CA TYR A 655 -116.52 -2.51 2.36
C TYR A 655 -116.03 -1.30 1.55
N LEU A 656 -115.52 -1.54 0.34
CA LEU A 656 -115.14 -0.49 -0.60
C LEU A 656 -116.38 -0.01 -1.38
N PRO A 657 -116.69 1.29 -1.39
CA PRO A 657 -117.80 1.83 -2.16
C PRO A 657 -117.50 1.66 -3.66
N LEU A 658 -118.21 0.73 -4.30
CA LEU A 658 -118.16 0.53 -5.74
C LEU A 658 -118.70 1.79 -6.47
N PRO A 659 -117.92 2.42 -7.35
CA PRO A 659 -118.45 3.47 -8.23
C PRO A 659 -119.54 2.87 -9.13
N ASN A 660 -120.64 3.62 -9.28
CA ASN A 660 -121.94 3.27 -9.88
C ASN A 660 -121.94 2.73 -11.35
N GLY A 661 -120.80 2.30 -11.89
CA GLY A 661 -120.66 1.74 -13.25
C GLY A 661 -120.65 0.21 -13.33
N LEU A 662 -120.20 -0.51 -12.29
CA LEU A 662 -119.98 -1.97 -12.38
C LEU A 662 -121.20 -2.85 -12.07
N ALA A 663 -122.24 -2.29 -11.43
CA ALA A 663 -123.50 -3.01 -11.20
C ALA A 663 -124.30 -3.29 -12.49
N ARG A 664 -123.97 -2.62 -13.61
CA ARG A 664 -124.61 -2.85 -14.92
C ARG A 664 -123.98 -3.98 -15.74
N LEU A 665 -122.82 -4.51 -15.35
CA LEU A 665 -122.16 -5.62 -16.07
C LEU A 665 -122.52 -7.02 -15.54
N ALA A 666 -123.09 -7.12 -14.33
CA ALA A 666 -123.42 -8.40 -13.70
C ALA A 666 -124.77 -8.99 -14.16
N ASP A 667 -125.62 -8.22 -14.84
CA ASP A 667 -126.92 -8.64 -15.37
C ASP A 667 -126.91 -8.90 -16.89
N ASP A 668 -125.73 -8.92 -17.54
CA ASP A 668 -125.65 -9.22 -18.98
C ASP A 668 -125.84 -10.74 -19.23
N PRO A 669 -126.92 -11.16 -19.93
CA PRO A 669 -127.25 -12.57 -20.15
C PRO A 669 -126.23 -13.34 -21.00
N VAL A 670 -125.21 -12.69 -21.56
CA VAL A 670 -124.18 -13.34 -22.39
C VAL A 670 -123.20 -14.20 -21.56
N LEU A 671 -122.95 -13.89 -20.28
CA LEU A 671 -121.95 -14.59 -19.45
C LEU A 671 -122.44 -15.85 -18.73
N ARG A 672 -123.69 -16.30 -18.94
CA ARG A 672 -124.25 -17.50 -18.29
C ARG A 672 -124.18 -18.80 -19.11
N ARG A 673 -123.48 -18.83 -20.25
CA ARG A 673 -123.28 -20.07 -21.03
C ARG A 673 -121.81 -20.29 -21.40
N GLN A 674 -121.25 -21.35 -20.77
CA GLN A 674 -119.95 -21.99 -20.98
C GLN A 674 -118.75 -21.35 -20.26
N THR A 675 -118.05 -22.21 -19.49
CA THR A 675 -116.71 -22.07 -18.88
C THR A 675 -116.50 -21.03 -17.79
#